data_AF-A0A956KUJ6-F1
#
_entry.id   AF-A0A956KUJ6-F1
#
_cell.length_a   1.000
_cell.length_b   1.000
_cell.length_c   1.000
_cell.angle_alpha   90.00
_cell.angle_beta   90.00
_cell.angle_gamma   90.00
#
_symmetry.space_group_name_H-M   'P 1'
#
loop_
_entity.id
_entity.type
_entity.pdbx_description
1 polymer ?
#
loop_
_entity_poly.entity_id
_entity_poly.type
_entity_poly.pdbx_seq_one_letter_code
_entity_poly.pdbx_strand_id
1 'polypeptide(L)'
;MRKQQRDRLERYARELATSGDADLLLQIAELAGLAEEGFRAAMQAGTEARGTLDARVVTLSLPRRDVELLLPAGLQLAPQPLTMPDRHPVFLLFSHEHFDAWFDDMDYHELLLGVPWVELTEQHLPHRGPFIYMPRLYLDQALPRVLGNHIYGFEKLAADIDVTDDAYSVREPEGGTLLIEGRFTATGEPVAPGALPHFDAVQQMLEQPTISQALRIVDPHAFHRRTPGPFLACTNRYRFDDPSARITPLQATVRITGDFSPPGLPTGTYDRGSLASERLGAFHVRVPQEISLPGSSQDVRYPVTPPASGRRKKIVVLGGGPASCAAAFYLAKTGLYDITLYTLGFRLGGKCAAGRNPNAALRIEEHGLHAFIGFYNNALRTVREVYEQAELPLARGRAPWTVEDLARGDGPVAEAFVGTNAVGLMGRWRDQQGRYHWRYFPTTTELNDAVPGVVPHDEDDGPQGFARAMKITIERAVKHARVLRKWDDARRQSPSRANEPDEHDFLDRLLDRLEARFERTVRLEEWALFRFLERMLAYFEKFTYEEISRAIEANTTTIRAVCRILRRLRRMARRSFASEIHVDPDRWFEWSGLDIMLTIAIGVLTERVIHFDQLDGIDLCQWLRLHGVAPGNDRSPIVMSVYDTLFANGSSEPVRPDDLAAGVGLRWFLLLLDYRGFQAYEFRYSCPQTLFTPYYKALRKLGVEFRFFHRVDQLRVERDGDERTLVGIRLRKQATVKAGPGAYEPLWLPPIPDNPPHLPPWPDRPDYEQLQEGTRLHEHDLEDAWSAWPGVEDVELRQGEDFDLCVCGMSLGAIPSVVEDLVDRRSPAYCEPWARMIHGMETCQTISMQLWMERPEAQLYALPDRPEVPPHRGLLTEYAAPEPSFGNLSHLIEHEGWRQDPRIETPPAFLAYHTGALTSGHPLHGHPFDDHDYPDRVRADWRRRAKNWLRHNYRDFYDRAPAQWDAFCEQLVAPKDVRGEDRLWWQFFNVGLQPWDLYVLSQPGRISLRLGQSESWVRGLFLCGDWTRTDINAGCVEAATQSGMLCARVISNHPRYVWHPGF
;
A
#
# COMPACT_ATOMS: atom_id res chain seq x y z
N MET A 1 31.83 -7.93 -35.81
CA MET A 1 31.10 -6.66 -36.07
C MET A 1 32.03 -5.46 -35.88
N ARG A 2 31.99 -4.43 -36.75
CA ARG A 2 32.82 -3.20 -36.58
C ARG A 2 32.30 -2.37 -35.40
N LYS A 3 33.16 -1.60 -34.72
CA LYS A 3 32.77 -0.77 -33.56
C LYS A 3 31.55 0.12 -33.81
N GLN A 4 31.52 0.83 -34.95
CA GLN A 4 30.40 1.70 -35.32
C GLN A 4 29.07 0.96 -35.51
N GLN A 5 29.09 -0.28 -36.01
CA GLN A 5 27.88 -1.11 -36.14
C GLN A 5 27.39 -1.56 -34.76
N ARG A 6 28.32 -1.95 -33.87
CA ARG A 6 28.02 -2.31 -32.48
C ARG A 6 27.38 -1.14 -31.72
N ASP A 7 27.95 0.05 -31.85
CA ASP A 7 27.46 1.25 -31.17
C ASP A 7 26.05 1.64 -31.66
N ARG A 8 25.75 1.46 -32.96
CA ARG A 8 24.39 1.65 -33.51
C ARG A 8 23.41 0.60 -32.99
N LEU A 9 23.82 -0.67 -32.99
CA LEU A 9 22.97 -1.77 -32.52
C LEU A 9 22.65 -1.63 -31.03
N GLU A 10 23.61 -1.19 -30.21
CA GLU A 10 23.39 -0.93 -28.78
C GLU A 10 22.37 0.19 -28.59
N ARG A 11 22.50 1.29 -29.36
CA ARG A 11 21.55 2.40 -29.31
C ARG A 11 20.13 1.94 -29.67
N TYR A 12 19.96 1.24 -30.78
CA TYR A 12 18.63 0.76 -31.19
C TYR A 12 18.03 -0.23 -30.20
N ALA A 13 18.82 -1.14 -29.61
CA ALA A 13 18.33 -2.05 -28.58
C ALA A 13 17.85 -1.30 -27.34
N ARG A 14 18.55 -0.23 -26.92
CA ARG A 14 18.11 0.62 -25.80
C ARG A 14 16.82 1.37 -26.14
N GLU A 15 16.77 1.99 -27.32
CA GLU A 15 15.61 2.74 -27.79
C GLU A 15 14.37 1.84 -27.86
N LEU A 16 14.49 0.62 -28.41
CA LEU A 16 13.39 -0.36 -28.50
C LEU A 16 12.79 -0.68 -27.12
N ALA A 17 13.64 -0.87 -26.10
CA ALA A 17 13.20 -1.20 -24.76
C ALA A 17 12.50 -0.03 -24.04
N THR A 18 12.68 1.20 -24.52
CA THR A 18 12.05 2.40 -23.96
C THR A 18 10.86 2.90 -24.76
N SER A 19 10.93 2.90 -26.10
CA SER A 19 9.88 3.45 -26.97
C SER A 19 8.87 2.40 -27.44
N GLY A 20 9.22 1.12 -27.39
CA GLY A 20 8.45 0.06 -28.02
C GLY A 20 8.36 0.17 -29.55
N ASP A 21 9.18 1.04 -30.18
CA ASP A 21 9.13 1.27 -31.62
C ASP A 21 9.59 0.03 -32.38
N ALA A 22 8.61 -0.66 -32.96
CA ALA A 22 8.80 -1.89 -33.68
C ALA A 22 9.71 -1.69 -34.92
N ASP A 23 9.76 -0.50 -35.52
CA ASP A 23 10.64 -0.23 -36.69
C ASP A 23 12.13 -0.38 -36.34
N LEU A 24 12.50 -0.25 -35.06
CA LEU A 24 13.86 -0.49 -34.59
C LEU A 24 14.27 -1.97 -34.72
N LEU A 25 13.31 -2.91 -34.70
CA LEU A 25 13.59 -4.34 -34.91
C LEU A 25 14.11 -4.60 -36.32
N LEU A 26 13.62 -3.87 -37.33
CA LEU A 26 14.14 -3.96 -38.71
C LEU A 26 15.59 -3.50 -38.77
N GLN A 27 15.92 -2.40 -38.09
CA GLN A 27 17.28 -1.87 -38.02
C GLN A 27 18.23 -2.82 -37.28
N ILE A 28 17.75 -3.46 -36.21
CA ILE A 28 18.48 -4.48 -35.44
C ILE A 28 18.74 -5.71 -36.32
N ALA A 29 17.73 -6.22 -37.01
CA ALA A 29 17.83 -7.38 -37.90
C ALA A 29 18.84 -7.12 -39.03
N GLU A 30 18.75 -5.98 -39.71
CA GLU A 30 19.66 -5.59 -40.79
C GLU A 30 21.12 -5.54 -40.30
N LEU A 31 21.38 -4.91 -39.16
CA LEU A 31 22.72 -4.81 -38.58
C LEU A 31 23.25 -6.15 -38.05
N ALA A 32 22.37 -7.06 -37.66
CA ALA A 32 22.72 -8.42 -37.26
C ALA A 32 22.99 -9.35 -38.47
N GLY A 33 22.77 -8.87 -39.71
CA GLY A 33 22.96 -9.66 -40.93
C GLY A 33 21.78 -10.58 -41.25
N LEU A 34 20.59 -10.26 -40.74
CA LEU A 34 19.32 -10.92 -41.04
C LEU A 34 18.59 -10.09 -42.11
N ALA A 35 18.53 -10.54 -43.37
CA ALA A 35 18.01 -9.78 -44.53
C ALA A 35 16.84 -10.55 -45.20
N GLU A 36 15.79 -9.98 -45.81
CA GLU A 36 15.26 -8.59 -45.82
C GLU A 36 13.76 -8.52 -46.29
N GLU A 37 13.16 -9.56 -46.89
CA GLU A 37 11.76 -9.51 -47.37
C GLU A 37 10.74 -10.14 -46.41
N GLY A 38 10.94 -11.39 -45.96
CA GLY A 38 9.99 -12.08 -45.08
C GLY A 38 9.81 -11.40 -43.71
N PHE A 39 10.92 -10.98 -43.09
CA PHE A 39 10.91 -10.24 -41.83
C PHE A 39 10.23 -8.86 -41.98
N ARG A 40 10.46 -8.16 -43.10
CA ARG A 40 9.82 -6.86 -43.39
C ARG A 40 8.32 -7.01 -43.67
N ALA A 41 7.90 -8.06 -44.37
CA ALA A 41 6.50 -8.37 -44.63
C ALA A 41 5.74 -8.72 -43.34
N ALA A 42 6.36 -9.47 -42.42
CA ALA A 42 5.74 -9.80 -41.12
C ALA A 42 5.66 -8.62 -40.16
N MET A 43 6.69 -7.78 -40.12
CA MET A 43 6.65 -6.49 -39.41
C MET A 43 5.50 -5.60 -39.92
N GLN A 44 5.29 -5.55 -41.25
CA GLN A 44 4.18 -4.79 -41.86
C GLN A 44 2.80 -5.45 -41.64
N ALA A 45 2.75 -6.78 -41.52
CA ALA A 45 1.52 -7.53 -41.26
C ALA A 45 1.13 -7.55 -39.77
N GLY A 46 2.05 -7.18 -38.87
CA GLY A 46 1.85 -7.25 -37.41
C GLY A 46 1.64 -8.68 -36.90
N THR A 47 2.06 -9.69 -37.67
CA THR A 47 1.73 -11.10 -37.42
C THR A 47 2.74 -11.74 -36.49
N GLU A 48 2.26 -12.34 -35.39
CA GLU A 48 3.00 -13.18 -34.43
C GLU A 48 3.52 -14.48 -35.08
N ALA A 49 4.64 -15.04 -34.59
CA ALA A 49 5.14 -16.32 -35.09
C ALA A 49 4.31 -17.43 -34.47
N ARG A 50 3.80 -18.36 -35.29
CA ARG A 50 2.86 -19.40 -34.86
C ARG A 50 3.46 -20.77 -35.05
N GLY A 51 3.10 -21.68 -34.16
CA GLY A 51 3.72 -22.99 -34.15
C GLY A 51 2.96 -24.01 -33.33
N THR A 52 3.59 -25.17 -33.16
CA THR A 52 3.19 -26.20 -32.20
C THR A 52 4.34 -26.47 -31.25
N LEU A 53 4.03 -26.48 -29.96
CA LEU A 53 4.93 -26.95 -28.92
C LEU A 53 4.62 -28.42 -28.64
N ASP A 54 5.63 -29.28 -28.60
CA ASP A 54 5.55 -30.65 -28.07
C ASP A 54 6.63 -30.83 -27.00
N ALA A 55 6.25 -30.83 -25.71
CA ALA A 55 7.20 -30.69 -24.61
C ALA A 55 6.90 -31.58 -23.41
N ARG A 56 7.95 -32.13 -22.79
CA ARG A 56 7.87 -32.66 -21.41
C ARG A 56 8.21 -31.55 -20.44
N VAL A 57 7.31 -31.25 -19.52
CA VAL A 57 7.43 -30.19 -18.51
C VAL A 57 7.67 -30.81 -17.15
N VAL A 58 8.72 -30.36 -16.48
CA VAL A 58 9.07 -30.78 -15.11
C VAL A 58 9.18 -29.55 -14.22
N THR A 59 8.37 -29.49 -13.16
CA THR A 59 8.41 -28.37 -12.21
C THR A 59 9.23 -28.73 -10.98
N LEU A 60 10.17 -27.88 -10.61
CA LEU A 60 10.97 -28.02 -9.39
C LEU A 60 10.58 -26.92 -8.40
N SER A 61 10.24 -27.31 -7.18
CA SER A 61 10.21 -26.37 -6.06
C SER A 61 11.61 -26.33 -5.44
N LEU A 62 12.26 -25.17 -5.53
CA LEU A 62 13.61 -24.95 -5.01
C LEU A 62 13.58 -23.92 -3.88
N PRO A 63 14.59 -23.91 -2.97
CA PRO A 63 14.71 -22.84 -1.99
C PRO A 63 14.75 -21.48 -2.69
N ARG A 64 13.93 -20.54 -2.25
CA ARG A 64 13.77 -19.22 -2.89
C ARG A 64 15.12 -18.51 -3.03
N ARG A 65 15.95 -18.54 -1.99
CA ARG A 65 17.29 -17.95 -1.98
C ARG A 65 18.20 -18.48 -3.09
N ASP A 66 18.03 -19.75 -3.48
CA ASP A 66 18.86 -20.37 -4.52
C ASP A 66 18.34 -19.93 -5.89
N VAL A 67 17.03 -19.81 -6.07
CA VAL A 67 16.39 -19.28 -7.29
C VAL A 67 16.72 -17.79 -7.50
N GLU A 68 16.83 -17.00 -6.43
CA GLU A 68 17.26 -15.59 -6.51
C GLU A 68 18.66 -15.44 -7.15
N LEU A 69 19.54 -16.43 -6.98
CA LEU A 69 20.87 -16.42 -7.62
C LEU A 69 20.83 -16.65 -9.13
N LEU A 70 19.71 -17.16 -9.66
CA LEU A 70 19.50 -17.31 -11.11
C LEU A 70 19.20 -15.97 -11.78
N LEU A 71 18.78 -14.95 -11.03
CA LEU A 71 18.33 -13.68 -11.59
C LEU A 71 19.50 -12.70 -11.80
N PRO A 72 19.55 -12.00 -12.95
CA PRO A 72 20.50 -10.92 -13.17
C PRO A 72 20.12 -9.69 -12.33
N ALA A 73 21.07 -8.75 -12.22
CA ALA A 73 20.78 -7.43 -11.65
C ALA A 73 19.57 -6.80 -12.37
N GLY A 74 18.71 -6.10 -11.63
CA GLY A 74 17.49 -5.49 -12.16
C GLY A 74 16.22 -6.34 -12.02
N LEU A 75 16.35 -7.66 -11.81
CA LEU A 75 15.22 -8.59 -11.61
C LEU A 75 15.19 -9.15 -10.18
N GLN A 76 14.00 -9.42 -9.67
CA GLN A 76 13.76 -10.08 -8.39
C GLN A 76 12.56 -11.03 -8.48
N LEU A 77 12.42 -11.96 -7.53
CA LEU A 77 11.26 -12.86 -7.49
C LEU A 77 10.03 -12.13 -6.93
N ALA A 78 8.93 -12.15 -7.68
CA ALA A 78 7.62 -11.70 -7.24
C ALA A 78 6.95 -12.72 -6.30
N PRO A 79 5.99 -12.30 -5.48
CA PRO A 79 5.10 -13.21 -4.74
C PRO A 79 4.28 -14.12 -5.68
N GLN A 80 4.02 -15.35 -5.28
CA GLN A 80 3.36 -16.37 -6.12
C GLN A 80 2.43 -17.31 -5.31
N PRO A 81 1.39 -17.91 -5.95
CA PRO A 81 0.33 -18.68 -5.25
C PRO A 81 0.55 -20.22 -5.20
N LEU A 82 1.67 -20.72 -5.71
CA LEU A 82 1.91 -22.13 -6.03
C LEU A 82 2.76 -22.88 -4.99
N THR A 83 3.88 -22.30 -4.52
CA THR A 83 4.76 -22.89 -3.48
C THR A 83 4.75 -22.08 -2.18
N MET A 84 5.31 -22.67 -1.10
CA MET A 84 5.52 -21.96 0.17
C MET A 84 6.44 -20.74 0.02
N PRO A 85 6.36 -19.73 0.92
CA PRO A 85 7.08 -18.46 0.77
C PRO A 85 8.62 -18.55 0.70
N ASP A 86 9.22 -19.56 1.35
CA ASP A 86 10.66 -19.83 1.33
C ASP A 86 11.10 -20.68 0.13
N ARG A 87 10.17 -21.02 -0.76
CA ARG A 87 10.39 -21.78 -1.97
C ARG A 87 9.88 -21.03 -3.19
N HIS A 88 10.43 -21.35 -4.35
CA HIS A 88 9.97 -20.80 -5.62
C HIS A 88 9.90 -21.90 -6.68
N PRO A 89 8.85 -21.92 -7.53
CA PRO A 89 8.78 -22.87 -8.63
C PRO A 89 9.69 -22.44 -9.77
N VAL A 90 10.43 -23.38 -10.34
CA VAL A 90 11.09 -23.26 -11.65
C VAL A 90 10.63 -24.41 -12.53
N PHE A 91 10.60 -24.23 -13.84
CA PHE A 91 10.23 -25.30 -14.75
C PHE A 91 11.31 -25.57 -15.77
N LEU A 92 11.48 -26.86 -16.08
CA LEU A 92 12.29 -27.35 -17.19
C LEU A 92 11.34 -27.80 -18.29
N LEU A 93 11.61 -27.34 -19.50
CA LEU A 93 10.80 -27.61 -20.67
C LEU A 93 11.69 -28.31 -21.69
N PHE A 94 11.49 -29.62 -21.84
CA PHE A 94 12.21 -30.48 -22.79
C PHE A 94 11.35 -30.58 -24.05
N SER A 95 11.55 -29.67 -24.99
CA SER A 95 10.67 -29.49 -26.15
C SER A 95 11.25 -29.95 -27.48
N HIS A 96 10.31 -30.24 -28.36
CA HIS A 96 10.41 -30.14 -29.80
C HIS A 96 9.50 -28.98 -30.24
N GLU A 97 10.10 -28.00 -30.90
CA GLU A 97 9.50 -26.74 -31.30
C GLU A 97 9.31 -26.75 -32.81
N HIS A 98 8.07 -26.54 -33.27
CA HIS A 98 7.79 -26.32 -34.68
C HIS A 98 7.17 -24.93 -34.85
N PHE A 99 7.80 -24.04 -35.61
CA PHE A 99 7.26 -22.71 -35.93
C PHE A 99 7.19 -22.49 -37.44
N ASP A 100 5.99 -22.16 -37.90
CA ASP A 100 5.77 -21.57 -39.21
C ASP A 100 5.99 -20.06 -39.07
N ALA A 101 7.27 -19.69 -39.02
CA ALA A 101 7.70 -18.32 -38.78
C ALA A 101 7.92 -17.56 -40.10
N TRP A 102 7.90 -16.24 -40.02
CA TRP A 102 7.98 -15.33 -41.18
C TRP A 102 9.32 -15.33 -41.95
N PHE A 103 10.28 -16.18 -41.60
CA PHE A 103 11.60 -16.25 -42.25
C PHE A 103 11.94 -17.65 -42.80
N ASP A 104 11.43 -18.73 -42.22
CA ASP A 104 11.47 -20.11 -42.72
C ASP A 104 10.71 -21.06 -41.76
N ASP A 105 10.42 -22.27 -42.20
CA ASP A 105 9.93 -23.36 -41.35
C ASP A 105 11.04 -23.77 -40.36
N MET A 106 10.77 -23.70 -39.06
CA MET A 106 11.72 -24.07 -38.01
C MET A 106 11.23 -25.30 -37.27
N ASP A 107 12.01 -26.38 -37.33
CA ASP A 107 11.76 -27.63 -36.61
C ASP A 107 13.03 -28.00 -35.82
N TYR A 108 12.97 -27.92 -34.49
CA TYR A 108 14.16 -28.03 -33.64
C TYR A 108 13.85 -28.55 -32.24
N HIS A 109 14.88 -29.10 -31.58
CA HIS A 109 14.81 -29.47 -30.18
C HIS A 109 15.34 -28.34 -29.29
N GLU A 110 14.65 -28.09 -28.18
CA GLU A 110 15.03 -27.05 -27.23
C GLU A 110 14.84 -27.53 -25.78
N LEU A 111 15.78 -27.14 -24.93
CA LEU A 111 15.66 -27.23 -23.49
C LEU A 111 15.66 -25.83 -22.90
N LEU A 112 14.63 -25.53 -22.13
CA LEU A 112 14.46 -24.24 -21.46
C LEU A 112 14.40 -24.45 -19.94
N LEU A 113 15.16 -23.62 -19.21
CA LEU A 113 14.97 -23.38 -17.78
C LEU A 113 14.22 -22.06 -17.59
N GLY A 114 13.00 -22.12 -17.05
CA GLY A 114 12.13 -20.97 -16.83
C GLY A 114 11.97 -20.65 -15.35
N VAL A 115 12.15 -19.38 -15.00
CA VAL A 115 11.87 -18.80 -13.69
C VAL A 115 10.64 -17.90 -13.81
N PRO A 116 9.44 -18.40 -13.47
CA PRO A 116 8.19 -17.64 -13.48
C PRO A 116 8.12 -16.67 -12.29
N TRP A 117 7.14 -15.78 -12.27
CA TRP A 117 6.93 -14.78 -11.22
C TRP A 117 8.18 -13.97 -10.91
N VAL A 118 8.76 -13.36 -11.95
CA VAL A 118 9.88 -12.42 -11.84
C VAL A 118 9.37 -10.99 -12.01
N GLU A 119 9.86 -10.04 -11.23
CA GLU A 119 9.52 -8.63 -11.40
C GLU A 119 10.77 -7.74 -11.46
N LEU A 120 10.61 -6.56 -12.06
CA LEU A 120 11.62 -5.51 -12.09
C LEU A 120 11.83 -4.95 -10.68
N THR A 121 13.09 -4.79 -10.28
CA THR A 121 13.46 -4.22 -8.97
C THR A 121 13.03 -2.75 -8.80
N GLU A 122 12.86 -2.02 -9.90
CA GLU A 122 12.39 -0.63 -9.88
C GLU A 122 10.90 -0.55 -9.50
N GLN A 123 10.61 0.03 -8.33
CA GLN A 123 9.27 0.03 -7.73
C GLN A 123 8.27 1.04 -8.35
N HIS A 124 8.77 2.05 -9.05
CA HIS A 124 7.96 3.15 -9.59
C HIS A 124 7.39 2.86 -10.99
N LEU A 125 7.87 1.79 -11.64
CA LEU A 125 7.43 1.44 -12.98
C LEU A 125 5.94 1.07 -13.00
N PRO A 126 5.15 1.59 -13.97
CA PRO A 126 3.74 1.23 -14.13
C PRO A 126 3.51 -0.27 -14.21
N HIS A 127 4.46 -1.00 -14.79
CA HIS A 127 4.41 -2.44 -14.89
C HIS A 127 5.72 -3.12 -14.51
N ARG A 128 5.70 -3.81 -13.36
CA ARG A 128 6.89 -4.51 -12.84
C ARG A 128 6.93 -6.00 -13.18
N GLY A 129 5.85 -6.61 -13.64
CA GLY A 129 5.70 -8.07 -13.76
C GLY A 129 4.40 -8.58 -13.11
N PRO A 130 4.23 -9.89 -12.90
CA PRO A 130 5.24 -10.94 -13.03
C PRO A 130 5.64 -11.35 -14.47
N PHE A 131 6.86 -11.81 -14.67
CA PHE A 131 7.40 -12.29 -15.93
C PHE A 131 7.99 -13.69 -15.79
N ILE A 132 8.24 -14.37 -16.91
CA ILE A 132 9.15 -15.51 -16.99
C ILE A 132 10.53 -15.00 -17.41
N TYR A 133 11.54 -15.23 -16.58
CA TYR A 133 12.94 -15.08 -16.96
C TYR A 133 13.53 -16.44 -17.34
N MET A 134 14.34 -16.48 -18.39
CA MET A 134 14.94 -17.72 -18.91
C MET A 134 16.46 -17.68 -18.74
N PRO A 135 16.99 -18.08 -17.58
CA PRO A 135 18.44 -18.04 -17.31
C PRO A 135 19.26 -18.94 -18.24
N ARG A 136 18.65 -19.96 -18.86
CA ARG A 136 19.36 -20.89 -19.74
C ARG A 136 18.44 -21.51 -20.79
N LEU A 137 18.94 -21.55 -22.02
CA LEU A 137 18.28 -22.16 -23.19
C LEU A 137 19.31 -22.90 -24.06
N TYR A 138 19.08 -24.18 -24.34
CA TYR A 138 19.91 -25.02 -25.21
C TYR A 138 19.10 -25.54 -26.38
N LEU A 139 19.66 -25.53 -27.58
CA LEU A 139 19.01 -26.04 -28.78
C LEU A 139 19.99 -26.58 -29.82
N ASP A 140 19.49 -27.40 -30.74
CA ASP A 140 20.27 -28.12 -31.76
C ASP A 140 20.35 -27.40 -33.12
N GLN A 141 19.54 -26.36 -33.36
CA GLN A 141 19.51 -25.61 -34.62
C GLN A 141 20.12 -24.21 -34.55
N ALA A 142 20.84 -23.82 -35.61
CA ALA A 142 21.57 -22.55 -35.66
C ALA A 142 20.68 -21.32 -35.87
N LEU A 143 19.68 -21.40 -36.75
CA LEU A 143 18.80 -20.28 -37.10
C LEU A 143 17.96 -19.75 -35.91
N PRO A 144 17.17 -20.58 -35.20
CA PRO A 144 16.44 -20.16 -34.00
C PRO A 144 17.36 -19.59 -32.91
N ARG A 145 18.61 -20.09 -32.82
CA ARG A 145 19.61 -19.58 -31.87
C ARG A 145 20.04 -18.16 -32.21
N VAL A 146 20.35 -17.89 -33.48
CA VAL A 146 20.75 -16.55 -33.96
C VAL A 146 19.61 -15.56 -33.73
N LEU A 147 18.38 -15.94 -34.08
CA LEU A 147 17.20 -15.08 -33.92
C LEU A 147 16.87 -14.80 -32.45
N GLY A 148 16.83 -15.82 -31.60
CA GLY A 148 16.59 -15.64 -30.17
C GLY A 148 17.61 -14.71 -29.51
N ASN A 149 18.90 -14.83 -29.89
CA ASN A 149 19.97 -14.01 -29.33
C ASN A 149 19.95 -12.56 -29.85
N HIS A 150 19.67 -12.34 -31.14
CA HIS A 150 19.82 -11.02 -31.77
C HIS A 150 18.51 -10.22 -31.93
N ILE A 151 17.35 -10.85 -31.81
CA ILE A 151 16.05 -10.17 -31.86
C ILE A 151 15.44 -10.07 -30.45
N TYR A 152 15.37 -11.19 -29.74
CA TYR A 152 14.73 -11.28 -28.42
C TYR A 152 15.70 -11.03 -27.25
N GLY A 153 17.01 -11.05 -27.53
CA GLY A 153 18.04 -10.94 -26.49
C GLY A 153 18.05 -12.14 -25.54
N PHE A 154 17.53 -13.30 -25.91
CA PHE A 154 17.62 -14.50 -25.06
C PHE A 154 19.04 -15.04 -24.97
N GLU A 155 19.29 -15.96 -24.04
CA GLU A 155 20.59 -16.63 -23.87
C GLU A 155 20.55 -18.05 -24.45
N LYS A 156 20.39 -18.14 -25.78
CA LYS A 156 20.34 -19.41 -26.51
C LYS A 156 21.75 -19.93 -26.84
N LEU A 157 22.05 -21.15 -26.43
CA LEU A 157 23.32 -21.85 -26.63
C LEU A 157 23.14 -23.13 -27.47
N ALA A 158 24.16 -23.49 -28.26
CA ALA A 158 24.13 -24.74 -29.01
C ALA A 158 24.35 -25.94 -28.08
N ALA A 159 23.68 -27.05 -28.36
CA ALA A 159 23.85 -28.33 -27.68
C ALA A 159 23.60 -29.50 -28.64
N ASP A 160 24.16 -30.66 -28.33
CA ASP A 160 23.76 -31.92 -28.94
C ASP A 160 22.60 -32.50 -28.12
N ILE A 161 21.47 -32.73 -28.76
CA ILE A 161 20.24 -33.20 -28.11
C ILE A 161 19.82 -34.55 -28.70
N ASP A 162 19.80 -35.56 -27.84
CA ASP A 162 19.30 -36.91 -28.17
C ASP A 162 17.94 -37.14 -27.48
N VAL A 163 16.92 -37.48 -28.28
CA VAL A 163 15.54 -37.70 -27.79
C VAL A 163 15.09 -39.11 -28.14
N THR A 164 14.54 -39.82 -27.15
CA THR A 164 13.80 -41.08 -27.31
C THR A 164 12.36 -40.90 -26.81
N ASP A 165 11.55 -41.96 -26.86
CA ASP A 165 10.19 -41.92 -26.32
C ASP A 165 10.19 -41.63 -24.82
N ASP A 166 11.17 -42.19 -24.09
CA ASP A 166 11.27 -42.19 -22.63
C ASP A 166 12.42 -41.34 -22.06
N ALA A 167 13.29 -40.75 -22.89
CA ALA A 167 14.42 -39.96 -22.43
C ALA A 167 14.71 -38.73 -23.31
N TYR A 168 15.33 -37.72 -22.70
CA TYR A 168 15.80 -36.51 -23.35
C TYR A 168 17.15 -36.15 -22.74
N SER A 169 18.22 -36.15 -23.53
CA SER A 169 19.58 -35.85 -23.04
C SER A 169 20.20 -34.69 -23.79
N VAL A 170 20.82 -33.78 -23.04
CA VAL A 170 21.43 -32.56 -23.58
C VAL A 170 22.90 -32.53 -23.21
N ARG A 171 23.77 -32.43 -24.21
CA ARG A 171 25.22 -32.40 -24.07
C ARG A 171 25.81 -31.14 -24.67
N GLU A 172 27.02 -30.80 -24.25
CA GLU A 172 27.80 -29.83 -25.01
C GLU A 172 27.97 -30.33 -26.46
N PRO A 173 28.07 -29.41 -27.43
CA PRO A 173 28.29 -29.76 -28.84
C PRO A 173 29.49 -30.69 -29.04
N GLU A 174 29.47 -31.47 -30.12
CA GLU A 174 30.52 -32.43 -30.49
C GLU A 174 30.66 -33.60 -29.49
N GLY A 175 29.55 -34.01 -28.88
CA GLY A 175 29.48 -35.14 -27.96
C GLY A 175 30.15 -34.88 -26.61
N GLY A 176 30.20 -33.62 -26.18
CA GLY A 176 30.87 -33.19 -24.96
C GLY A 176 30.16 -33.62 -23.66
N THR A 177 30.39 -32.88 -22.58
CA THR A 177 29.89 -33.29 -21.27
C THR A 177 28.36 -33.30 -21.22
N LEU A 178 27.80 -34.21 -20.41
CA LEU A 178 26.36 -34.30 -20.21
C LEU A 178 25.92 -33.19 -19.27
N LEU A 179 25.02 -32.32 -19.75
CA LEU A 179 24.54 -31.16 -19.04
C LEU A 179 23.28 -31.51 -18.22
N ILE A 180 22.30 -32.14 -18.87
CA ILE A 180 21.08 -32.59 -18.22
C ILE A 180 20.51 -33.84 -18.92
N GLU A 181 19.80 -34.66 -18.16
CA GLU A 181 19.08 -35.82 -18.67
C GLU A 181 17.71 -35.89 -17.99
N GLY A 182 16.63 -35.98 -18.76
CA GLY A 182 15.29 -36.28 -18.27
C GLY A 182 14.88 -37.68 -18.70
N ARG A 183 14.28 -38.45 -17.79
CA ARG A 183 13.62 -39.73 -18.08
C ARG A 183 12.15 -39.63 -17.72
N PHE A 184 11.29 -40.14 -18.57
CA PHE A 184 9.85 -39.90 -18.52
C PHE A 184 9.08 -41.20 -18.67
N THR A 185 8.02 -41.36 -17.87
CA THR A 185 7.12 -42.50 -17.97
C THR A 185 5.69 -42.00 -17.89
N ALA A 186 4.92 -42.22 -18.96
CA ALA A 186 3.51 -41.85 -18.98
C ALA A 186 2.74 -42.65 -17.93
N THR A 187 1.91 -41.96 -17.15
CA THR A 187 1.07 -42.58 -16.11
C THR A 187 -0.42 -42.59 -16.49
N GLY A 188 -0.75 -42.17 -17.72
CA GLY A 188 -2.12 -42.11 -18.23
C GLY A 188 -2.14 -41.73 -19.70
N GLU A 189 -3.35 -41.69 -20.27
CA GLU A 189 -3.59 -41.34 -21.68
C GLU A 189 -3.56 -39.82 -21.91
N PRO A 190 -3.30 -39.36 -23.16
CA PRO A 190 -3.44 -37.95 -23.52
C PRO A 190 -4.88 -37.46 -23.37
N VAL A 191 -5.08 -36.38 -22.62
CA VAL A 191 -6.38 -35.75 -22.37
C VAL A 191 -6.36 -34.27 -22.74
N ALA A 192 -7.53 -33.63 -22.79
CA ALA A 192 -7.59 -32.17 -22.89
C ALA A 192 -7.00 -31.53 -21.61
N PRO A 193 -6.35 -30.35 -21.69
CA PRO A 193 -5.72 -29.72 -20.52
C PRO A 193 -6.65 -29.59 -19.31
N GLY A 194 -7.89 -29.18 -19.52
CA GLY A 194 -8.89 -29.03 -18.46
C GLY A 194 -9.40 -30.33 -17.82
N ALA A 195 -9.12 -31.48 -18.42
CA ALA A 195 -9.51 -32.78 -17.87
C ALA A 195 -8.48 -33.33 -16.87
N LEU A 196 -7.26 -32.79 -16.85
CA LEU A 196 -6.22 -33.23 -15.95
C LEU A 196 -6.29 -32.47 -14.61
N PRO A 197 -6.36 -33.17 -13.46
CA PRO A 197 -6.28 -32.53 -12.15
C PRO A 197 -5.03 -31.66 -12.04
N HIS A 198 -5.13 -30.56 -11.27
CA HIS A 198 -4.03 -29.62 -10.99
C HIS A 198 -3.48 -28.81 -12.17
N PHE A 199 -3.92 -29.03 -13.43
CA PHE A 199 -3.38 -28.29 -14.57
C PHE A 199 -3.59 -26.77 -14.46
N ASP A 200 -4.74 -26.32 -13.99
CA ASP A 200 -5.04 -24.89 -13.77
C ASP A 200 -4.04 -24.18 -12.83
N ALA A 201 -3.27 -24.92 -12.02
CA ALA A 201 -2.24 -24.36 -11.15
C ALA A 201 -0.92 -24.12 -11.89
N VAL A 202 -0.56 -25.01 -12.83
CA VAL A 202 0.66 -24.89 -13.65
C VAL A 202 0.42 -24.07 -14.92
N GLN A 203 -0.82 -23.95 -15.39
CA GLN A 203 -1.19 -23.04 -16.49
C GLN A 203 -0.76 -21.59 -16.18
N GLN A 204 -1.14 -21.07 -15.01
CA GLN A 204 -0.77 -19.71 -14.58
C GLN A 204 0.75 -19.48 -14.48
N MET A 205 1.51 -20.54 -14.19
CA MET A 205 2.97 -20.49 -14.17
C MET A 205 3.56 -20.27 -15.56
N LEU A 206 2.97 -20.93 -16.57
CA LEU A 206 3.43 -20.89 -17.96
C LEU A 206 2.90 -19.66 -18.73
N GLU A 207 1.76 -19.09 -18.31
CA GLU A 207 1.11 -17.95 -18.96
C GLU A 207 1.55 -16.60 -18.36
N GLN A 208 2.82 -16.26 -18.54
CA GLN A 208 3.36 -14.94 -18.19
C GLN A 208 4.21 -14.41 -19.34
N PRO A 209 4.28 -13.09 -19.56
CA PRO A 209 5.19 -12.56 -20.56
C PRO A 209 6.63 -12.90 -20.20
N THR A 210 7.44 -13.18 -21.22
CA THR A 210 8.84 -13.52 -21.06
C THR A 210 9.67 -12.24 -21.09
N ILE A 211 10.58 -12.08 -20.13
CA ILE A 211 11.46 -10.91 -20.00
C ILE A 211 12.91 -11.23 -20.38
N SER A 212 13.58 -10.29 -21.03
CA SER A 212 14.98 -10.36 -21.39
C SER A 212 15.68 -8.99 -21.34
N GLN A 213 17.01 -8.95 -21.43
CA GLN A 213 17.78 -7.70 -21.41
C GLN A 213 18.15 -7.29 -22.83
N ALA A 214 17.78 -6.07 -23.24
CA ALA A 214 18.00 -5.58 -24.60
C ALA A 214 19.48 -5.61 -25.01
N LEU A 215 20.38 -5.32 -24.07
CA LEU A 215 21.82 -5.33 -24.33
C LEU A 215 22.37 -6.73 -24.65
N ARG A 216 21.64 -7.80 -24.35
CA ARG A 216 22.05 -9.16 -24.73
C ARG A 216 22.12 -9.35 -26.24
N ILE A 217 21.41 -8.54 -27.02
CA ILE A 217 21.47 -8.47 -28.49
C ILE A 217 22.90 -8.13 -28.99
N VAL A 218 23.63 -7.31 -28.23
CA VAL A 218 24.95 -6.78 -28.60
C VAL A 218 26.11 -7.28 -27.76
N ASP A 219 25.82 -7.73 -26.54
CA ASP A 219 26.81 -8.18 -25.58
C ASP A 219 26.37 -9.53 -24.98
N PRO A 220 27.06 -10.63 -25.33
CA PRO A 220 26.77 -11.95 -24.77
C PRO A 220 26.83 -12.02 -23.24
N HIS A 221 27.53 -11.09 -22.59
CA HIS A 221 27.70 -11.04 -21.14
C HIS A 221 26.83 -9.97 -20.45
N ALA A 222 25.82 -9.43 -21.13
CA ALA A 222 24.96 -8.36 -20.60
C ALA A 222 24.36 -8.67 -19.21
N PHE A 223 23.94 -9.92 -18.98
CA PHE A 223 23.33 -10.38 -17.73
C PHE A 223 24.32 -10.47 -16.55
N HIS A 224 25.63 -10.48 -16.81
CA HIS A 224 26.67 -10.50 -15.77
C HIS A 224 27.15 -9.10 -15.37
N ARG A 225 26.58 -8.05 -15.97
CA ARG A 225 26.92 -6.67 -15.62
C ARG A 225 26.33 -6.32 -14.25
N ARG A 226 27.09 -5.56 -13.45
CA ARG A 226 26.62 -5.05 -12.16
C ARG A 226 25.45 -4.07 -12.30
N THR A 227 25.45 -3.28 -13.37
CA THR A 227 24.35 -2.37 -13.68
C THR A 227 23.48 -3.03 -14.75
N PRO A 228 22.18 -3.19 -14.52
CA PRO A 228 21.28 -3.72 -15.53
C PRO A 228 21.27 -2.82 -16.77
N GLY A 229 21.01 -3.46 -17.92
CA GLY A 229 20.58 -2.77 -19.13
C GLY A 229 19.05 -2.73 -19.18
N PRO A 230 18.45 -1.96 -20.11
CA PRO A 230 17.01 -1.92 -20.23
C PRO A 230 16.45 -3.29 -20.63
N PHE A 231 15.22 -3.58 -20.19
CA PHE A 231 14.57 -4.87 -20.37
C PHE A 231 13.51 -4.83 -21.48
N LEU A 232 13.50 -5.88 -22.30
CA LEU A 232 12.48 -6.19 -23.29
C LEU A 232 11.54 -7.26 -22.74
N ALA A 233 10.29 -7.25 -23.19
CA ALA A 233 9.39 -8.36 -22.96
C ALA A 233 8.68 -8.78 -24.26
N CYS A 234 8.30 -10.05 -24.34
CA CYS A 234 7.42 -10.58 -25.36
C CYS A 234 6.39 -11.52 -24.73
N THR A 235 5.26 -11.70 -25.40
CA THR A 235 4.24 -12.66 -24.98
C THR A 235 4.48 -13.97 -25.72
N ASN A 236 4.78 -15.04 -24.98
CA ASN A 236 4.67 -16.41 -25.47
C ASN A 236 3.33 -16.99 -24.99
N ARG A 237 2.43 -17.30 -25.91
CA ARG A 237 1.08 -17.77 -25.63
C ARG A 237 0.95 -19.23 -26.04
N TYR A 238 0.82 -20.11 -25.06
CA TYR A 238 0.40 -21.49 -25.26
C TYR A 238 -1.13 -21.56 -25.28
N ARG A 239 -1.72 -22.02 -26.38
CA ARG A 239 -3.17 -22.04 -26.58
C ARG A 239 -3.81 -23.28 -25.99
N PHE A 240 -3.85 -23.35 -24.65
CA PHE A 240 -4.49 -24.45 -23.92
C PHE A 240 -6.01 -24.50 -24.12
N ASP A 241 -6.60 -23.41 -24.61
CA ASP A 241 -8.00 -23.32 -25.02
C ASP A 241 -8.28 -23.94 -26.40
N ASP A 242 -7.24 -24.29 -27.16
CA ASP A 242 -7.40 -24.89 -28.48
C ASP A 242 -7.88 -26.36 -28.38
N PRO A 243 -8.90 -26.78 -29.17
CA PRO A 243 -9.39 -28.17 -29.16
C PRO A 243 -8.34 -29.23 -29.51
N SER A 244 -7.22 -28.86 -30.14
CA SER A 244 -6.10 -29.74 -30.46
C SER A 244 -5.11 -29.92 -29.31
N ALA A 245 -5.16 -29.08 -28.26
CA ALA A 245 -4.26 -29.17 -27.12
C ALA A 245 -4.40 -30.52 -26.39
N ARG A 246 -3.30 -31.18 -26.11
CA ARG A 246 -3.25 -32.46 -25.39
C ARG A 246 -2.23 -32.42 -24.27
N ILE A 247 -2.57 -33.04 -23.15
CA ILE A 247 -1.69 -33.21 -21.99
C ILE A 247 -1.69 -34.67 -21.56
N THR A 248 -0.51 -35.22 -21.35
CA THR A 248 -0.32 -36.59 -20.84
C THR A 248 0.38 -36.52 -19.49
N PRO A 249 -0.20 -37.06 -18.41
CA PRO A 249 0.47 -37.09 -17.10
C PRO A 249 1.72 -37.98 -17.13
N LEU A 250 2.83 -37.51 -16.54
CA LEU A 250 4.12 -38.20 -16.55
C LEU A 250 4.73 -38.32 -15.16
N GLN A 251 5.38 -39.44 -14.86
CA GLN A 251 6.48 -39.46 -13.89
C GLN A 251 7.77 -39.03 -14.59
N ALA A 252 8.61 -38.28 -13.89
CA ALA A 252 9.88 -37.82 -14.42
C ALA A 252 11.02 -37.95 -13.40
N THR A 253 12.19 -38.35 -13.89
CA THR A 253 13.46 -38.27 -13.15
C THR A 253 14.40 -37.38 -13.96
N VAL A 254 14.85 -36.27 -13.38
CA VAL A 254 15.73 -35.30 -14.04
C VAL A 254 17.07 -35.24 -13.33
N ARG A 255 18.16 -35.45 -14.06
CA ARG A 255 19.53 -35.37 -13.55
C ARG A 255 20.21 -34.11 -14.09
N ILE A 256 20.49 -33.16 -13.20
CA ILE A 256 21.18 -31.89 -13.49
C ILE A 256 22.64 -32.01 -13.06
N THR A 257 23.59 -31.75 -13.98
CA THR A 257 25.03 -31.77 -13.69
C THR A 257 25.56 -30.38 -13.34
N GLY A 258 26.79 -30.30 -12.83
CA GLY A 258 27.45 -29.02 -12.52
C GLY A 258 27.72 -28.16 -13.75
N ASP A 259 27.74 -28.76 -14.94
CA ASP A 259 28.06 -28.10 -16.20
C ASP A 259 26.82 -27.45 -16.86
N PHE A 260 25.61 -27.73 -16.36
CA PHE A 260 24.35 -27.15 -16.88
C PHE A 260 24.27 -25.61 -16.79
N SER A 261 25.17 -24.98 -16.01
CA SER A 261 25.65 -23.61 -16.21
C SER A 261 24.87 -22.39 -15.65
N PRO A 262 23.88 -22.46 -14.74
CA PRO A 262 23.48 -21.27 -13.98
C PRO A 262 23.69 -21.39 -12.45
N PRO A 263 24.34 -20.41 -11.80
CA PRO A 263 24.42 -20.33 -10.34
C PRO A 263 23.02 -20.31 -9.70
N GLY A 264 22.80 -21.12 -8.66
CA GLY A 264 21.51 -21.17 -7.96
C GLY A 264 20.60 -22.34 -8.33
N LEU A 265 20.88 -23.05 -9.43
CA LEU A 265 20.21 -24.33 -9.72
C LEU A 265 21.00 -25.47 -9.08
N PRO A 266 20.48 -26.17 -8.05
CA PRO A 266 21.27 -27.19 -7.37
C PRO A 266 21.46 -28.43 -8.27
N THR A 267 22.69 -28.95 -8.30
CA THR A 267 23.02 -30.18 -9.04
C THR A 267 22.45 -31.41 -8.33
N GLY A 268 22.04 -32.43 -9.08
CA GLY A 268 21.52 -33.67 -8.49
C GLY A 268 20.46 -34.33 -9.36
N THR A 269 19.87 -35.38 -8.81
CA THR A 269 18.73 -36.09 -9.42
C THR A 269 17.45 -35.69 -8.70
N TYR A 270 16.42 -35.34 -9.48
CA TYR A 270 15.13 -34.88 -9.03
C TYR A 270 14.05 -35.81 -9.55
N ASP A 271 13.38 -36.49 -8.63
CA ASP A 271 12.18 -37.27 -8.96
C ASP A 271 10.94 -36.39 -8.81
N ARG A 272 10.05 -36.50 -9.80
CA ARG A 272 8.76 -35.82 -9.84
C ARG A 272 7.68 -36.81 -10.19
N GLY A 273 6.64 -36.84 -9.35
CA GLY A 273 5.45 -37.61 -9.63
C GLY A 273 4.65 -36.99 -10.76
N SER A 274 3.48 -37.57 -10.98
CA SER A 274 2.59 -37.20 -12.06
C SER A 274 1.72 -36.01 -11.70
N LEU A 275 1.47 -35.11 -12.67
CA LEU A 275 0.52 -34.00 -12.48
C LEU A 275 -0.89 -34.51 -12.13
N ALA A 276 -1.23 -35.76 -12.47
CA ALA A 276 -2.49 -36.39 -12.07
C ALA A 276 -2.62 -36.61 -10.54
N SER A 277 -1.49 -36.72 -9.82
CA SER A 277 -1.43 -37.02 -8.39
C SER A 277 -0.78 -35.94 -7.54
N GLU A 278 0.05 -35.09 -8.16
CA GLU A 278 0.86 -34.07 -7.49
C GLU A 278 0.67 -32.71 -8.16
N ARG A 279 0.48 -31.65 -7.38
CA ARG A 279 0.22 -30.30 -7.89
C ARG A 279 1.34 -29.71 -8.77
N LEU A 280 2.58 -30.14 -8.55
CA LEU A 280 3.77 -29.76 -9.32
C LEU A 280 4.31 -30.91 -10.17
N GLY A 281 3.50 -31.95 -10.38
CA GLY A 281 3.92 -33.15 -11.08
C GLY A 281 4.28 -32.87 -12.54
N ALA A 282 5.02 -33.80 -13.13
CA ALA A 282 5.46 -33.71 -14.52
C ALA A 282 4.33 -34.09 -15.48
N PHE A 283 4.41 -33.54 -16.69
CA PHE A 283 3.45 -33.80 -17.76
C PHE A 283 4.09 -33.57 -19.13
N HIS A 284 3.55 -34.25 -20.13
CA HIS A 284 3.79 -34.00 -21.55
C HIS A 284 2.69 -33.09 -22.05
N VAL A 285 3.01 -32.12 -22.90
CA VAL A 285 2.06 -31.22 -23.51
C VAL A 285 2.32 -31.07 -24.99
N ARG A 286 1.26 -31.15 -25.79
CA ARG A 286 1.25 -30.79 -27.20
C ARG A 286 0.21 -29.71 -27.43
N VAL A 287 0.62 -28.51 -27.83
CA VAL A 287 -0.26 -27.33 -27.87
C VAL A 287 0.14 -26.36 -28.98
N PRO A 288 -0.81 -25.70 -29.67
CA PRO A 288 -0.49 -24.57 -30.53
C PRO A 288 0.12 -23.42 -29.72
N GLN A 289 1.07 -22.71 -30.30
CA GLN A 289 1.75 -21.60 -29.65
C GLN A 289 1.92 -20.39 -30.55
N GLU A 290 1.98 -19.21 -29.93
CA GLU A 290 2.15 -17.91 -30.60
C GLU A 290 3.19 -17.10 -29.82
N ILE A 291 4.17 -16.50 -30.50
CA ILE A 291 5.14 -15.59 -29.88
C ILE A 291 5.08 -14.20 -30.53
N SER A 292 4.89 -13.18 -29.70
CA SER A 292 4.91 -11.79 -30.13
C SER A 292 6.34 -11.31 -30.34
N LEU A 293 6.52 -10.28 -31.16
CA LEU A 293 7.79 -9.55 -31.22
C LEU A 293 8.12 -8.92 -29.85
N PRO A 294 9.41 -8.73 -29.52
CA PRO A 294 9.81 -8.11 -28.27
C PRO A 294 9.66 -6.59 -28.33
N GLY A 295 9.24 -5.99 -27.23
CA GLY A 295 9.10 -4.55 -27.07
C GLY A 295 9.37 -4.10 -25.64
N SER A 296 8.90 -2.91 -25.29
CA SER A 296 9.00 -2.39 -23.92
C SER A 296 8.33 -3.35 -22.93
N SER A 297 9.05 -3.67 -21.86
CA SER A 297 8.48 -4.41 -20.73
C SER A 297 7.31 -3.68 -20.07
N GLN A 298 7.20 -2.36 -20.27
CA GLN A 298 6.11 -1.53 -19.74
C GLN A 298 4.82 -1.61 -20.57
N ASP A 299 4.83 -2.22 -21.75
CA ASP A 299 3.66 -2.30 -22.64
C ASP A 299 3.05 -3.69 -22.72
N VAL A 300 3.83 -4.72 -22.37
CA VAL A 300 3.38 -6.11 -22.49
C VAL A 300 2.14 -6.41 -21.63
N ARG A 301 1.25 -7.24 -22.17
CA ARG A 301 -0.03 -7.61 -21.53
C ARG A 301 -0.03 -9.07 -21.15
N TYR A 302 -0.60 -9.38 -19.98
CA TYR A 302 -0.90 -10.76 -19.62
C TYR A 302 -2.04 -11.28 -20.49
N PRO A 303 -1.88 -12.44 -21.13
CA PRO A 303 -3.05 -13.16 -21.60
C PRO A 303 -3.89 -13.53 -20.36
N VAL A 304 -5.06 -12.90 -20.22
CA VAL A 304 -6.06 -13.31 -19.22
C VAL A 304 -6.76 -14.54 -19.80
N THR A 305 -6.14 -15.71 -19.67
CA THR A 305 -6.74 -16.95 -20.17
C THR A 305 -7.67 -17.53 -19.10
N PRO A 306 -8.91 -17.91 -19.43
CA PRO A 306 -9.74 -18.71 -18.55
C PRO A 306 -9.01 -20.01 -18.15
N PRO A 307 -9.32 -20.57 -16.96
CA PRO A 307 -8.84 -21.89 -16.59
C PRO A 307 -9.19 -22.90 -17.69
N ALA A 308 -8.24 -23.76 -18.07
CA ALA A 308 -8.47 -24.74 -19.13
C ALA A 308 -9.61 -25.72 -18.80
N SER A 309 -9.91 -25.91 -17.51
CA SER A 309 -11.09 -26.64 -17.04
C SER A 309 -12.43 -26.00 -17.45
N GLY A 310 -12.44 -24.74 -17.89
CA GLY A 310 -13.64 -23.94 -18.16
C GLY A 310 -14.41 -23.56 -16.89
N ARG A 311 -13.96 -24.02 -15.71
CA ARG A 311 -14.58 -23.76 -14.42
C ARG A 311 -13.99 -22.49 -13.81
N ARG A 312 -14.86 -21.55 -13.44
CA ARG A 312 -14.44 -20.41 -12.62
C ARG A 312 -14.04 -20.88 -11.24
N LYS A 313 -12.88 -20.42 -10.76
CA LYS A 313 -12.44 -20.71 -9.39
C LYS A 313 -13.32 -19.94 -8.41
N LYS A 314 -13.80 -20.63 -7.38
CA LYS A 314 -14.60 -20.06 -6.30
C LYS A 314 -13.67 -19.44 -5.26
N ILE A 315 -13.85 -18.15 -4.97
CA ILE A 315 -13.06 -17.43 -3.97
C ILE A 315 -13.98 -16.96 -2.85
N VAL A 316 -13.65 -17.39 -1.63
CA VAL A 316 -14.25 -16.84 -0.42
C VAL A 316 -13.41 -15.67 0.08
N VAL A 317 -14.05 -14.53 0.33
CA VAL A 317 -13.42 -13.36 0.95
C VAL A 317 -14.02 -13.16 2.34
N LEU A 318 -13.18 -13.15 3.36
CA LEU A 318 -13.59 -12.99 4.76
C LEU A 318 -13.34 -11.54 5.22
N GLY A 319 -14.39 -10.87 5.69
CA GLY A 319 -14.36 -9.48 6.15
C GLY A 319 -14.78 -8.48 5.07
N GLY A 320 -15.40 -7.37 5.50
CA GLY A 320 -15.94 -6.33 4.62
C GLY A 320 -15.20 -5.00 4.67
N GLY A 321 -13.93 -4.97 5.11
CA GLY A 321 -13.11 -3.75 5.21
C GLY A 321 -12.49 -3.31 3.87
N PRO A 322 -11.74 -2.18 3.86
CA PRO A 322 -11.13 -1.64 2.63
C PRO A 322 -10.27 -2.66 1.88
N ALA A 323 -9.47 -3.46 2.59
CA ALA A 323 -8.58 -4.45 1.98
C ALA A 323 -9.36 -5.58 1.27
N SER A 324 -10.38 -6.14 1.93
CA SER A 324 -11.24 -7.17 1.35
C SER A 324 -12.02 -6.65 0.15
N CYS A 325 -12.60 -5.46 0.25
CA CYS A 325 -13.34 -4.85 -0.85
C CYS A 325 -12.44 -4.55 -2.06
N ALA A 326 -11.21 -4.06 -1.83
CA ALA A 326 -10.24 -3.85 -2.91
C ALA A 326 -9.82 -5.17 -3.55
N ALA A 327 -9.52 -6.22 -2.76
CA ALA A 327 -9.17 -7.53 -3.28
C ALA A 327 -10.31 -8.12 -4.12
N ALA A 328 -11.53 -8.14 -3.58
CA ALA A 328 -12.73 -8.60 -4.28
C ALA A 328 -12.97 -7.81 -5.57
N PHE A 329 -12.82 -6.50 -5.55
CA PHE A 329 -13.02 -5.64 -6.72
C PHE A 329 -12.06 -5.96 -7.86
N TYR A 330 -10.77 -6.03 -7.57
CA TYR A 330 -9.76 -6.30 -8.59
C TYR A 330 -9.80 -7.74 -9.11
N LEU A 331 -10.18 -8.71 -8.27
CA LEU A 331 -10.45 -10.09 -8.69
C LEU A 331 -11.69 -10.17 -9.58
N ALA A 332 -12.79 -9.52 -9.18
CA ALA A 332 -14.05 -9.56 -9.91
C ALA A 332 -13.94 -8.91 -11.30
N LYS A 333 -13.14 -7.84 -11.45
CA LYS A 333 -12.85 -7.19 -12.74
C LYS A 333 -12.24 -8.11 -13.79
N THR A 334 -11.62 -9.22 -13.38
CA THR A 334 -11.05 -10.19 -14.33
C THR A 334 -12.11 -11.05 -15.01
N GLY A 335 -13.29 -11.21 -14.41
CA GLY A 335 -14.35 -12.11 -14.89
C GLY A 335 -14.02 -13.61 -14.79
N LEU A 336 -12.92 -13.98 -14.12
CA LEU A 336 -12.42 -15.35 -14.03
C LEU A 336 -12.86 -16.13 -12.78
N TYR A 337 -13.42 -15.43 -11.80
CA TYR A 337 -13.67 -15.96 -10.46
C TYR A 337 -15.13 -15.79 -10.05
N ASP A 338 -15.65 -16.79 -9.35
CA ASP A 338 -16.92 -16.68 -8.63
C ASP A 338 -16.59 -16.29 -7.18
N ILE A 339 -16.98 -15.08 -6.78
CA ILE A 339 -16.53 -14.50 -5.51
C ILE A 339 -17.70 -14.38 -4.54
N THR A 340 -17.53 -14.90 -3.33
CA THR A 340 -18.48 -14.74 -2.23
C THR A 340 -17.79 -14.04 -1.06
N LEU A 341 -18.32 -12.88 -0.67
CA LEU A 341 -17.81 -12.07 0.43
C LEU A 341 -18.67 -12.29 1.68
N TYR A 342 -18.06 -12.79 2.75
CA TYR A 342 -18.71 -13.01 4.04
C TYR A 342 -18.37 -11.89 5.03
N THR A 343 -19.39 -11.39 5.72
CA THR A 343 -19.24 -10.36 6.76
C THR A 343 -19.98 -10.74 8.04
N LEU A 344 -19.46 -10.24 9.16
CA LEU A 344 -20.02 -10.51 10.49
C LEU A 344 -21.49 -10.09 10.58
N GLY A 345 -21.79 -8.83 10.27
CA GLY A 345 -23.13 -8.25 10.38
C GLY A 345 -23.71 -7.81 9.04
N PHE A 346 -24.37 -6.66 9.04
CA PHE A 346 -25.17 -6.15 7.91
C PHE A 346 -24.45 -5.11 7.06
N ARG A 347 -23.27 -4.65 7.48
CA ARG A 347 -22.55 -3.54 6.84
C ARG A 347 -21.15 -3.90 6.34
N LEU A 348 -20.71 -3.14 5.34
CA LEU A 348 -19.33 -3.07 4.90
C LEU A 348 -18.62 -1.91 5.60
N GLY A 349 -17.30 -1.92 5.56
CA GLY A 349 -16.46 -0.82 6.03
C GLY A 349 -15.37 -1.25 7.01
N GLY A 350 -15.57 -2.34 7.76
CA GLY A 350 -14.68 -2.66 8.88
C GLY A 350 -14.58 -1.44 9.82
N LYS A 351 -13.35 -1.01 10.15
CA LYS A 351 -13.09 0.19 10.96
C LYS A 351 -13.59 1.50 10.33
N CYS A 352 -13.88 1.50 9.02
CA CYS A 352 -14.45 2.63 8.29
C CYS A 352 -15.99 2.61 8.26
N ALA A 353 -16.63 1.69 8.99
CA ALA A 353 -18.08 1.62 9.11
C ALA A 353 -18.62 2.76 9.99
N ALA A 354 -19.79 3.24 9.62
CA ALA A 354 -20.54 4.29 10.32
C ALA A 354 -22.03 4.05 10.08
N GLY A 355 -22.88 4.66 10.90
CA GLY A 355 -24.34 4.54 10.80
C GLY A 355 -25.05 5.88 10.85
N ARG A 356 -26.32 5.89 10.43
CA ARG A 356 -27.24 7.01 10.63
C ARG A 356 -28.18 6.69 11.77
N ASN A 357 -28.20 7.53 12.80
CA ASN A 357 -29.02 7.26 14.00
C ASN A 357 -30.43 7.87 13.89
N PRO A 358 -31.49 7.08 13.65
CA PRO A 358 -32.85 7.61 13.50
C PRO A 358 -33.39 8.24 14.80
N ASN A 359 -32.83 7.86 15.96
CA ASN A 359 -33.23 8.42 17.26
C ASN A 359 -32.55 9.76 17.58
N ALA A 360 -31.56 10.17 16.79
CA ALA A 360 -30.82 11.42 16.96
C ALA A 360 -30.68 12.18 15.62
N ALA A 361 -31.82 12.62 15.07
CA ALA A 361 -31.90 13.42 13.86
C ALA A 361 -31.19 12.83 12.62
N LEU A 362 -31.13 11.50 12.48
CA LEU A 362 -30.41 10.82 11.38
C LEU A 362 -28.96 11.34 11.20
N ARG A 363 -28.34 11.78 12.31
CA ARG A 363 -26.96 12.24 12.31
C ARG A 363 -26.00 11.11 11.97
N ILE A 364 -24.84 11.46 11.44
CA ILE A 364 -23.77 10.53 11.12
C ILE A 364 -23.01 10.21 12.40
N GLU A 365 -22.92 8.93 12.73
CA GLU A 365 -22.15 8.42 13.86
C GLU A 365 -20.97 7.59 13.31
N GLU A 366 -19.80 8.22 13.25
CA GLU A 366 -18.55 7.66 12.72
C GLU A 366 -17.72 7.02 13.83
N HIS A 367 -16.99 5.95 13.51
CA HIS A 367 -16.08 5.32 14.45
C HIS A 367 -14.95 6.25 14.92
N GLY A 368 -14.48 7.15 14.04
CA GLY A 368 -13.43 8.12 14.32
C GLY A 368 -13.29 9.19 13.24
N LEU A 369 -12.23 9.99 13.31
CA LEU A 369 -11.94 11.00 12.29
C LEU A 369 -11.42 10.31 11.01
N HIS A 370 -12.29 10.22 10.00
CA HIS A 370 -11.93 9.64 8.72
C HIS A 370 -11.74 10.74 7.66
N ALA A 371 -10.54 10.83 7.10
CA ALA A 371 -10.22 11.62 5.91
C ALA A 371 -9.13 10.89 5.12
N PHE A 372 -9.04 11.16 3.82
CA PHE A 372 -7.92 10.72 3.01
C PHE A 372 -6.83 11.77 3.01
N ILE A 373 -5.58 11.36 3.15
CA ILE A 373 -4.46 12.27 2.96
C ILE A 373 -4.16 12.33 1.46
N GLY A 374 -3.73 13.49 0.95
CA GLY A 374 -3.51 13.69 -0.48
C GLY A 374 -2.43 12.80 -1.12
N PHE A 375 -1.69 12.00 -0.34
CA PHE A 375 -0.78 10.98 -0.87
C PHE A 375 -1.42 9.58 -1.01
N TYR A 376 -2.69 9.38 -0.64
CA TYR A 376 -3.40 8.10 -0.72
C TYR A 376 -3.71 7.71 -2.19
N ASN A 377 -2.65 7.38 -2.93
CA ASN A 377 -2.70 7.15 -4.37
C ASN A 377 -3.50 5.90 -4.73
N ASN A 378 -3.25 4.76 -4.06
CA ASN A 378 -3.98 3.53 -4.35
C ASN A 378 -5.45 3.67 -3.95
N ALA A 379 -5.74 4.23 -2.76
CA ALA A 379 -7.12 4.39 -2.31
C ALA A 379 -7.92 5.33 -3.22
N LEU A 380 -7.40 6.51 -3.57
CA LEU A 380 -8.08 7.46 -4.47
C LEU A 380 -8.25 6.87 -5.88
N ARG A 381 -7.26 6.10 -6.36
CA ARG A 381 -7.37 5.38 -7.63
C ARG A 381 -8.49 4.34 -7.58
N THR A 382 -8.51 3.48 -6.57
CA THR A 382 -9.53 2.43 -6.46
C THR A 382 -10.91 3.04 -6.31
N VAL A 383 -11.07 4.16 -5.57
CA VAL A 383 -12.34 4.89 -5.53
C VAL A 383 -12.78 5.33 -6.92
N ARG A 384 -11.87 5.87 -7.74
CA ARG A 384 -12.19 6.24 -9.13
C ARG A 384 -12.69 5.06 -9.95
N GLU A 385 -11.97 3.95 -9.91
CA GLU A 385 -12.36 2.74 -10.64
C GLU A 385 -13.68 2.15 -10.13
N VAL A 386 -13.95 2.21 -8.82
CA VAL A 386 -15.17 1.70 -8.20
C VAL A 386 -16.38 2.56 -8.55
N TYR A 387 -16.26 3.88 -8.51
CA TYR A 387 -17.32 4.79 -8.93
C TYR A 387 -17.64 4.63 -10.41
N GLU A 388 -16.61 4.51 -11.26
CA GLU A 388 -16.77 4.22 -12.68
C GLU A 388 -17.52 2.89 -12.89
N GLN A 389 -17.07 1.82 -12.22
CA GLN A 389 -17.74 0.51 -12.31
C GLN A 389 -19.19 0.56 -11.83
N ALA A 390 -19.46 1.33 -10.76
CA ALA A 390 -20.79 1.53 -10.20
C ALA A 390 -21.67 2.51 -11.02
N GLU A 391 -21.15 3.12 -12.08
CA GLU A 391 -21.81 4.17 -12.88
C GLU A 391 -22.27 5.37 -12.02
N LEU A 392 -21.44 5.76 -11.07
CA LEU A 392 -21.69 6.91 -10.19
C LEU A 392 -20.85 8.11 -10.62
N PRO A 393 -21.38 9.34 -10.53
CA PRO A 393 -20.60 10.54 -10.79
C PRO A 393 -19.54 10.69 -9.70
N LEU A 394 -18.31 11.03 -10.12
CA LEU A 394 -17.19 11.26 -9.21
C LEU A 394 -16.51 12.61 -9.43
N ALA A 395 -16.36 13.02 -10.69
CA ALA A 395 -15.71 14.26 -11.07
C ALA A 395 -16.71 15.42 -11.25
N ARG A 396 -16.26 16.64 -10.92
CA ARG A 396 -16.93 17.92 -11.25
C ARG A 396 -16.05 18.75 -12.17
N GLY A 397 -16.67 19.50 -13.08
CA GLY A 397 -15.95 20.29 -14.09
C GLY A 397 -15.44 19.45 -15.28
N ARG A 398 -14.46 19.98 -16.02
CA ARG A 398 -13.84 19.29 -17.19
C ARG A 398 -12.33 19.21 -17.00
N ALA A 399 -11.76 18.04 -17.25
CA ALA A 399 -10.31 17.86 -17.27
C ALA A 399 -9.65 18.57 -18.47
N PRO A 400 -8.38 18.99 -18.37
CA PRO A 400 -7.53 19.00 -17.16
C PRO A 400 -8.00 20.05 -16.15
N TRP A 401 -7.90 19.75 -14.85
CA TRP A 401 -8.29 20.67 -13.78
C TRP A 401 -7.11 21.58 -13.40
N THR A 402 -7.35 22.89 -13.34
CA THR A 402 -6.36 23.85 -12.83
C THR A 402 -6.47 24.03 -11.32
N VAL A 403 -5.49 24.71 -10.72
CA VAL A 403 -5.57 25.13 -9.31
C VAL A 403 -6.83 25.96 -9.05
N GLU A 404 -7.24 26.81 -9.99
CA GLU A 404 -8.47 27.61 -9.88
C GLU A 404 -9.74 26.75 -9.93
N ASP A 405 -9.77 25.67 -10.73
CA ASP A 405 -10.88 24.72 -10.74
C ASP A 405 -11.01 24.02 -9.38
N LEU A 406 -9.89 23.48 -8.90
CA LEU A 406 -9.83 22.82 -7.59
C LEU A 406 -10.26 23.75 -6.47
N ALA A 407 -9.80 25.01 -6.47
CA ALA A 407 -10.17 26.03 -5.49
C ALA A 407 -11.67 26.40 -5.53
N ARG A 408 -12.35 26.25 -6.68
CA ARG A 408 -13.80 26.43 -6.80
C ARG A 408 -14.61 25.21 -6.35
N GLY A 409 -13.95 24.11 -6.01
CA GLY A 409 -14.60 22.85 -5.63
C GLY A 409 -14.92 21.93 -6.82
N ASP A 410 -14.37 22.21 -8.01
CA ASP A 410 -14.32 21.24 -9.10
C ASP A 410 -13.16 20.27 -8.90
N GLY A 411 -13.12 19.15 -9.63
CA GLY A 411 -12.01 18.22 -9.52
C GLY A 411 -12.35 16.78 -9.89
N PRO A 412 -11.32 15.91 -9.95
CA PRO A 412 -11.46 14.51 -10.36
C PRO A 412 -12.29 13.65 -9.38
N VAL A 413 -12.42 14.09 -8.13
CA VAL A 413 -13.07 13.34 -7.04
C VAL A 413 -14.06 14.19 -6.24
N ALA A 414 -14.42 15.36 -6.77
CA ALA A 414 -15.16 16.40 -6.04
C ALA A 414 -16.62 16.03 -5.68
N GLU A 415 -17.23 15.03 -6.34
CA GLU A 415 -18.54 14.50 -5.92
C GLU A 415 -18.47 13.66 -4.65
N ALA A 416 -17.31 13.03 -4.39
CA ALA A 416 -17.11 12.15 -3.23
C ALA A 416 -16.37 12.86 -2.08
N PHE A 417 -15.49 13.80 -2.40
CA PHE A 417 -14.62 14.44 -1.42
C PHE A 417 -14.69 15.96 -1.44
N VAL A 418 -14.38 16.55 -0.29
CA VAL A 418 -14.09 17.97 -0.09
C VAL A 418 -12.58 18.11 0.14
N GLY A 419 -11.88 18.69 -0.83
CA GLY A 419 -10.45 18.96 -0.71
C GLY A 419 -10.19 20.09 0.29
N THR A 420 -9.21 19.92 1.18
CA THR A 420 -8.89 20.92 2.21
C THR A 420 -7.38 21.07 2.41
N ASN A 421 -6.95 22.32 2.57
CA ASN A 421 -5.65 22.70 3.11
C ASN A 421 -5.79 23.31 4.52
N ALA A 422 -6.98 23.25 5.11
CA ALA A 422 -7.19 23.57 6.51
C ALA A 422 -6.64 22.45 7.39
N VAL A 423 -5.32 22.34 7.43
CA VAL A 423 -4.60 21.38 8.25
C VAL A 423 -3.67 22.14 9.19
N GLY A 424 -3.57 21.70 10.43
CA GLY A 424 -2.72 22.35 11.43
C GLY A 424 -2.30 21.39 12.54
N LEU A 425 -1.55 21.94 13.49
CA LEU A 425 -1.11 21.23 14.68
C LEU A 425 -1.44 22.08 15.90
N MET A 426 -1.89 21.46 16.98
CA MET A 426 -1.80 22.08 18.30
C MET A 426 -0.39 21.89 18.85
N GLY A 427 -0.04 22.60 19.91
CA GLY A 427 1.25 22.39 20.54
C GLY A 427 1.43 23.21 21.81
N ARG A 428 2.20 22.65 22.75
CA ARG A 428 2.58 23.35 23.97
C ARG A 428 3.89 24.09 23.77
N TRP A 429 3.81 25.40 23.63
CA TRP A 429 4.98 26.27 23.56
C TRP A 429 5.37 26.76 24.96
N ARG A 430 6.68 26.84 25.22
CA ARG A 430 7.23 27.28 26.51
C ARG A 430 7.81 28.69 26.40
N ASP A 431 7.22 29.62 27.15
CA ASP A 431 7.67 31.02 27.21
C ASP A 431 8.99 31.19 27.98
N GLN A 432 9.57 32.39 27.93
CA GLN A 432 10.81 32.74 28.65
C GLN A 432 10.72 32.56 30.17
N GLN A 433 9.52 32.63 30.75
CA GLN A 433 9.27 32.44 32.18
C GLN A 433 9.11 30.96 32.53
N GLY A 434 9.20 30.08 31.54
CA GLY A 434 9.09 28.64 31.68
C GLY A 434 7.66 28.12 31.74
N ARG A 435 6.65 28.96 31.47
CA ARG A 435 5.23 28.57 31.44
C ARG A 435 4.86 28.00 30.08
N TYR A 436 3.95 27.03 30.07
CA TYR A 436 3.47 26.40 28.85
C TYR A 436 2.14 26.99 28.41
N HIS A 437 2.00 27.22 27.11
CA HIS A 437 0.80 27.74 26.47
C HIS A 437 0.41 26.84 25.31
N TRP A 438 -0.87 26.50 25.20
CA TRP A 438 -1.41 25.87 24.02
C TRP A 438 -1.47 26.87 22.86
N ARG A 439 -1.05 26.43 21.68
CA ARG A 439 -1.06 27.22 20.44
C ARG A 439 -1.48 26.35 19.27
N TYR A 440 -2.22 26.97 18.36
CA TYR A 440 -2.56 26.41 17.05
C TYR A 440 -1.53 26.89 16.02
N PHE A 441 -0.90 25.95 15.32
CA PHE A 441 0.09 26.15 14.27
C PHE A 441 -0.49 25.64 12.94
N PRO A 442 -0.96 26.53 12.05
CA PRO A 442 -1.45 26.12 10.75
C PRO A 442 -0.30 25.59 9.89
N THR A 443 -0.51 24.49 9.17
CA THR A 443 0.48 24.04 8.19
C THR A 443 0.37 24.93 6.96
N THR A 444 1.48 25.56 6.58
CA THR A 444 1.56 26.43 5.40
C THR A 444 1.69 25.61 4.11
N THR A 445 0.72 24.76 3.79
CA THR A 445 0.65 23.98 2.54
C THR A 445 -0.15 24.73 1.48
N GLU A 446 0.19 24.51 0.21
CA GLU A 446 -0.43 25.21 -0.93
C GLU A 446 -1.13 24.20 -1.84
N LEU A 447 -2.28 24.56 -2.38
CA LEU A 447 -2.96 23.75 -3.39
C LEU A 447 -2.06 23.59 -4.61
N ASN A 448 -1.87 22.36 -5.09
CA ASN A 448 -1.15 22.07 -6.33
C ASN A 448 -2.10 21.50 -7.40
N ASP A 449 -1.64 21.43 -8.65
CA ASP A 449 -2.39 20.95 -9.80
C ASP A 449 -2.28 19.43 -10.02
N ALA A 450 -1.54 18.72 -9.17
CA ALA A 450 -1.35 17.29 -9.30
C ALA A 450 -2.66 16.54 -8.99
N VAL A 451 -3.02 15.59 -9.84
CA VAL A 451 -4.30 14.89 -9.78
C VAL A 451 -4.17 13.64 -8.90
N PRO A 452 -4.98 13.46 -7.84
CA PRO A 452 -4.94 12.28 -7.00
C PRO A 452 -5.36 10.99 -7.75
N GLY A 453 -4.72 9.88 -7.39
CA GLY A 453 -5.09 8.53 -7.83
C GLY A 453 -4.87 8.28 -9.33
N VAL A 454 -3.93 8.98 -9.96
CA VAL A 454 -3.52 8.77 -11.36
C VAL A 454 -2.37 7.78 -11.44
N VAL A 455 -2.40 6.91 -12.44
CA VAL A 455 -1.26 6.05 -12.79
C VAL A 455 -0.25 6.91 -13.55
N PRO A 456 1.02 6.98 -13.14
CA PRO A 456 2.04 7.69 -13.91
C PRO A 456 2.04 7.17 -15.36
N HIS A 457 1.90 8.08 -16.32
CA HIS A 457 2.23 7.80 -17.71
C HIS A 457 3.75 8.00 -17.88
N ASP A 458 4.34 7.37 -18.90
CA ASP A 458 5.80 7.28 -19.14
C ASP A 458 6.56 8.63 -19.25
N GLU A 459 5.90 9.78 -19.03
CA GLU A 459 6.46 11.14 -19.14
C GLU A 459 6.57 11.90 -17.79
N ASP A 460 6.25 11.28 -16.64
CA ASP A 460 6.39 11.93 -15.31
C ASP A 460 7.85 11.88 -14.80
N ASP A 461 8.73 12.68 -15.43
CA ASP A 461 10.19 12.80 -15.22
C ASP A 461 10.62 13.46 -13.87
N GLY A 462 9.82 13.32 -12.82
CA GLY A 462 10.21 13.74 -11.47
C GLY A 462 11.21 12.77 -10.82
N PRO A 463 12.09 13.21 -9.90
CA PRO A 463 12.90 12.27 -9.12
C PRO A 463 12.00 11.32 -8.33
N GLN A 464 12.23 10.01 -8.48
CA GLN A 464 11.48 8.93 -7.84
C GLN A 464 12.27 8.29 -6.69
N GLY A 465 11.59 7.49 -5.86
CA GLY A 465 12.19 6.73 -4.76
C GLY A 465 12.96 7.61 -3.78
N PHE A 466 14.11 7.14 -3.29
CA PHE A 466 14.87 7.85 -2.25
C PHE A 466 15.35 9.26 -2.63
N ALA A 467 15.57 9.52 -3.91
CA ALA A 467 15.92 10.86 -4.39
C ALA A 467 14.76 11.84 -4.18
N ARG A 468 13.51 11.36 -4.34
CA ARG A 468 12.29 12.12 -4.03
C ARG A 468 12.22 12.46 -2.55
N ALA A 469 12.47 11.51 -1.66
CA ALA A 469 12.50 11.73 -0.21
C ALA A 469 13.52 12.83 0.17
N MET A 470 14.73 12.76 -0.40
CA MET A 470 15.75 13.79 -0.18
C MET A 470 15.35 15.15 -0.76
N LYS A 471 14.73 15.18 -1.95
CA LYS A 471 14.20 16.40 -2.55
C LYS A 471 13.17 17.07 -1.63
N ILE A 472 12.13 16.33 -1.22
CA ILE A 472 11.08 16.80 -0.30
C ILE A 472 11.70 17.36 0.99
N THR A 473 12.66 16.63 1.57
CA THR A 473 13.34 17.03 2.81
C THR A 473 14.08 18.36 2.64
N ILE A 474 14.85 18.52 1.55
CA ILE A 474 15.61 19.75 1.28
C ILE A 474 14.70 20.92 0.91
N GLU A 475 13.66 20.70 0.09
CA GLU A 475 12.67 21.73 -0.26
C GLU A 475 11.97 22.26 0.98
N ARG A 476 11.57 21.36 1.89
CA ARG A 476 10.93 21.77 3.13
C ARG A 476 11.88 22.51 4.07
N ALA A 477 13.15 22.11 4.15
CA ALA A 477 14.18 22.86 4.87
C ALA A 477 14.35 24.28 4.30
N VAL A 478 14.37 24.43 2.97
CA VAL A 478 14.45 25.74 2.29
C VAL A 478 13.21 26.59 2.63
N LYS A 479 12.01 26.01 2.65
CA LYS A 479 10.77 26.72 3.01
C LYS A 479 10.83 27.29 4.42
N HIS A 480 11.14 26.47 5.43
CA HIS A 480 11.28 26.93 6.81
C HIS A 480 12.34 28.03 6.95
N ALA A 481 13.50 27.85 6.31
CA ALA A 481 14.55 28.86 6.34
C ALA A 481 14.09 30.18 5.70
N ARG A 482 13.32 30.15 4.60
CA ARG A 482 12.80 31.36 3.93
C ARG A 482 11.82 32.13 4.82
N VAL A 483 10.96 31.43 5.55
CA VAL A 483 10.01 32.04 6.50
C VAL A 483 10.78 32.74 7.63
N LEU A 484 11.72 32.04 8.27
CA LEU A 484 12.55 32.60 9.33
C LEU A 484 13.32 33.85 8.86
N ARG A 485 13.84 33.84 7.62
CA ARG A 485 14.52 35.00 7.02
C ARG A 485 13.59 36.19 6.84
N LYS A 486 12.40 35.98 6.27
CA LYS A 486 11.41 37.07 6.07
C LYS A 486 11.11 37.78 7.39
N TRP A 487 10.96 37.03 8.47
CA TRP A 487 10.68 37.60 9.79
C TRP A 487 11.87 38.33 10.41
N ASP A 488 13.09 37.86 10.15
CA ASP A 488 14.29 38.58 10.58
C ASP A 488 14.47 39.89 9.79
N ASP A 489 14.26 39.88 8.48
CA ASP A 489 14.28 41.07 7.62
C ASP A 489 13.20 42.10 8.05
N ALA A 490 11.97 41.65 8.32
CA ALA A 490 10.88 42.52 8.78
C ALA A 490 11.18 43.15 10.16
N ARG A 491 11.79 42.38 11.08
CA ARG A 491 12.23 42.89 12.38
C ARG A 491 13.30 43.96 12.24
N ARG A 492 14.28 43.76 11.35
CA ARG A 492 15.34 44.73 11.07
C ARG A 492 14.83 46.04 10.46
N GLN A 493 13.67 46.00 9.81
CA GLN A 493 13.00 47.18 9.23
C GLN A 493 12.01 47.86 10.20
N SER A 494 11.77 47.29 11.39
CA SER A 494 10.85 47.86 12.37
C SER A 494 11.51 49.01 13.15
N PRO A 495 10.92 50.24 13.21
CA PRO A 495 11.55 51.42 13.81
C PRO A 495 11.76 51.38 15.34
N SER A 496 11.31 50.34 16.04
CA SER A 496 11.13 50.32 17.50
C SER A 496 12.40 50.01 18.32
N ARG A 497 13.60 50.14 17.74
CA ARG A 497 14.88 50.09 18.50
C ARG A 497 15.74 51.34 18.35
N ALA A 498 15.20 52.43 17.79
CA ALA A 498 15.95 53.67 17.63
C ALA A 498 16.03 54.55 18.89
N ASN A 499 15.38 54.19 20.02
CA ASN A 499 15.35 55.03 21.23
C ASN A 499 15.33 54.20 22.52
N GLU A 500 16.49 53.79 23.03
CA GLU A 500 16.73 53.65 24.47
C GLU A 500 18.10 54.29 24.79
N PRO A 501 18.25 55.11 25.85
CA PRO A 501 19.50 55.78 26.17
C PRO A 501 20.49 54.80 26.81
N ASP A 502 21.70 54.83 26.26
CA ASP A 502 22.85 54.00 26.59
C ASP A 502 23.58 54.55 27.84
N GLU A 503 23.52 53.82 28.94
CA GLU A 503 24.54 53.85 29.99
C GLU A 503 25.14 52.44 30.04
N HIS A 504 26.25 52.15 29.33
CA HIS A 504 27.40 51.30 29.73
C HIS A 504 28.51 51.30 28.64
N ASP A 505 29.27 52.39 28.57
CA ASP A 505 30.01 52.85 27.38
C ASP A 505 31.44 52.27 27.10
N PHE A 506 31.74 51.01 27.41
CA PHE A 506 33.05 50.46 27.01
C PHE A 506 33.07 48.95 26.73
N LEU A 507 32.36 48.16 27.53
CA LEU A 507 32.19 46.72 27.29
C LEU A 507 31.27 46.48 26.08
N ASP A 508 30.23 47.29 25.91
CA ASP A 508 29.32 47.19 24.77
C ASP A 508 29.98 47.61 23.45
N ARG A 509 30.87 48.61 23.42
CA ARG A 509 31.62 48.92 22.18
C ARG A 509 32.62 47.84 21.76
N LEU A 510 33.13 47.05 22.72
CA LEU A 510 34.01 45.90 22.45
C LEU A 510 33.19 44.68 22.02
N LEU A 511 32.03 44.47 22.64
CA LEU A 511 31.03 43.48 22.24
C LEU A 511 30.46 43.84 20.87
N ASP A 512 30.01 45.06 20.59
CA ASP A 512 29.55 45.58 19.29
C ASP A 512 30.60 45.47 18.18
N ARG A 513 31.91 45.57 18.48
CA ARG A 513 32.96 45.32 17.49
C ARG A 513 33.20 43.83 17.25
N LEU A 514 33.03 43.00 18.27
CA LEU A 514 33.03 41.54 18.15
C LEU A 514 31.76 41.05 17.46
N GLU A 515 30.61 41.67 17.74
CA GLU A 515 29.25 41.40 17.28
C GLU A 515 29.05 41.96 15.88
N ALA A 516 29.55 43.14 15.50
CA ALA A 516 29.57 43.59 14.11
C ALA A 516 30.49 42.74 13.22
N ARG A 517 31.53 42.11 13.80
CA ARG A 517 32.37 41.11 13.11
C ARG A 517 31.72 39.73 13.10
N PHE A 518 30.95 39.39 14.13
CA PHE A 518 30.12 38.19 14.23
C PHE A 518 28.94 38.28 13.26
N GLU A 519 28.11 39.32 13.31
CA GLU A 519 27.04 39.68 12.39
C GLU A 519 27.50 39.77 10.94
N ARG A 520 28.67 40.34 10.62
CA ARG A 520 29.19 40.28 9.23
C ARG A 520 29.55 38.86 8.79
N THR A 521 30.02 38.02 9.70
CA THR A 521 30.34 36.61 9.42
C THR A 521 29.06 35.77 9.32
N VAL A 522 28.13 35.95 10.25
CA VAL A 522 26.77 35.37 10.27
C VAL A 522 25.99 35.78 9.02
N ARG A 523 26.06 37.06 8.58
CA ARG A 523 25.44 37.54 7.32
C ARG A 523 25.97 36.85 6.06
N LEU A 524 27.28 36.61 5.98
CA LEU A 524 27.91 35.87 4.86
C LEU A 524 27.58 34.37 4.91
N GLU A 525 27.47 33.81 6.11
CA GLU A 525 27.26 32.39 6.34
C GLU A 525 25.76 31.97 6.30
N GLU A 526 24.81 32.84 6.65
CA GLU A 526 23.36 32.64 6.42
C GLU A 526 23.06 32.62 4.92
N TRP A 527 23.60 33.56 4.15
CA TRP A 527 23.56 33.52 2.67
C TRP A 527 24.24 32.26 2.08
N ALA A 528 25.16 31.63 2.82
CA ALA A 528 25.76 30.37 2.41
C ALA A 528 24.84 29.16 2.67
N LEU A 529 24.05 29.16 3.76
CA LEU A 529 23.02 28.15 4.04
C LEU A 529 22.01 28.06 2.89
N PHE A 530 21.36 29.18 2.58
CA PHE A 530 20.33 29.24 1.53
C PHE A 530 20.86 28.81 0.17
N ARG A 531 21.96 29.43 -0.28
CA ARG A 531 22.56 29.09 -1.57
C ARG A 531 23.06 27.65 -1.62
N PHE A 532 23.51 27.09 -0.49
CA PHE A 532 23.92 25.70 -0.43
C PHE A 532 22.73 24.74 -0.58
N LEU A 533 21.63 24.97 0.16
CA LEU A 533 20.44 24.14 0.05
C LEU A 533 19.80 24.23 -1.35
N GLU A 534 19.73 25.42 -1.95
CA GLU A 534 19.25 25.59 -3.33
C GLU A 534 20.17 24.90 -4.35
N ARG A 535 21.50 24.97 -4.16
CA ARG A 535 22.45 24.22 -5.00
C ARG A 535 22.36 22.71 -4.82
N MET A 536 22.05 22.25 -3.61
CA MET A 536 21.81 20.83 -3.35
C MET A 536 20.54 20.34 -4.02
N LEU A 537 19.47 21.13 -3.95
CA LEU A 537 18.23 20.83 -4.65
C LEU A 537 18.49 20.69 -6.16
N ALA A 538 19.14 21.70 -6.76
CA ALA A 538 19.54 21.67 -8.16
C ALA A 538 20.60 20.60 -8.49
N TYR A 539 21.28 20.02 -7.49
CA TYR A 539 22.17 18.88 -7.67
C TYR A 539 21.34 17.60 -7.73
N PHE A 540 20.44 17.36 -6.77
CA PHE A 540 19.58 16.18 -6.75
C PHE A 540 18.67 16.07 -7.99
N GLU A 541 18.26 17.19 -8.56
CA GLU A 541 17.49 17.23 -9.81
C GLU A 541 18.27 16.79 -11.06
N LYS A 542 19.61 16.65 -10.97
CA LYS A 542 20.47 16.31 -12.12
C LYS A 542 20.90 14.85 -12.19
N PHE A 543 20.67 14.07 -11.13
CA PHE A 543 21.13 12.67 -11.04
C PHE A 543 19.94 11.74 -10.93
N THR A 544 20.10 10.53 -11.45
CA THR A 544 19.08 9.49 -11.31
C THR A 544 19.04 8.98 -9.87
N TYR A 545 17.92 8.36 -9.49
CA TYR A 545 17.75 7.70 -8.20
C TYR A 545 18.92 6.75 -7.88
N GLU A 546 19.26 5.86 -8.82
CA GLU A 546 20.33 4.88 -8.61
C GLU A 546 21.69 5.54 -8.40
N GLU A 547 21.98 6.64 -9.08
CA GLU A 547 23.24 7.37 -8.92
C GLU A 547 23.34 7.97 -7.52
N ILE A 548 22.24 8.51 -7.00
CA ILE A 548 22.16 9.09 -5.66
C ILE A 548 22.30 7.98 -4.61
N SER A 549 21.51 6.90 -4.71
CA SER A 549 21.58 5.75 -3.79
C SER A 549 22.97 5.13 -3.78
N ARG A 550 23.56 4.87 -4.96
CA ARG A 550 24.94 4.37 -5.06
C ARG A 550 25.95 5.33 -4.44
N ALA A 551 25.79 6.63 -4.63
CA ALA A 551 26.69 7.62 -4.03
C ALA A 551 26.60 7.64 -2.49
N ILE A 552 25.40 7.44 -1.94
CA ILE A 552 25.13 7.35 -0.49
C ILE A 552 25.70 6.05 0.08
N GLU A 553 25.39 4.90 -0.51
CA GLU A 553 25.91 3.58 -0.12
C GLU A 553 27.45 3.53 -0.15
N ALA A 554 28.03 3.97 -1.27
CA ALA A 554 29.48 4.05 -1.45
C ALA A 554 30.12 5.12 -0.55
N ASN A 555 29.30 5.96 0.11
CA ASN A 555 29.73 7.03 0.98
C ASN A 555 30.81 7.90 0.31
N THR A 556 30.50 8.41 -0.87
CA THR A 556 31.47 9.14 -1.70
C THR A 556 32.01 10.39 -0.98
N THR A 557 33.15 10.92 -1.46
CA THR A 557 33.73 12.16 -0.89
C THR A 557 32.74 13.33 -0.95
N THR A 558 31.90 13.39 -1.98
CA THR A 558 30.82 14.37 -2.14
C THR A 558 29.79 14.22 -1.02
N ILE A 559 29.27 13.02 -0.77
CA ILE A 559 28.30 12.76 0.30
C ILE A 559 28.87 13.12 1.67
N ARG A 560 30.13 12.75 1.97
CA ARG A 560 30.81 13.15 3.21
C ARG A 560 30.98 14.67 3.33
N ALA A 561 31.23 15.38 2.24
CA ALA A 561 31.34 16.83 2.24
C ALA A 561 29.98 17.48 2.50
N VAL A 562 28.93 17.04 1.80
CA VAL A 562 27.55 17.48 1.99
C VAL A 562 27.12 17.30 3.44
N CYS A 563 27.28 16.10 4.01
CA CYS A 563 26.90 15.80 5.39
C CYS A 563 27.63 16.72 6.40
N ARG A 564 28.94 16.98 6.20
CA ARG A 564 29.71 17.93 7.04
C ARG A 564 29.18 19.36 6.94
N ILE A 565 28.80 19.79 5.74
CA ILE A 565 28.22 21.12 5.51
C ILE A 565 26.87 21.22 6.21
N LEU A 566 25.95 20.27 6.02
CA LEU A 566 24.66 20.23 6.69
C LEU A 566 24.80 20.29 8.22
N ARG A 567 25.73 19.53 8.81
CA ARG A 567 26.00 19.58 10.26
C ARG A 567 26.52 20.95 10.73
N ARG A 568 27.36 21.63 9.92
CA ARG A 568 27.82 22.99 10.24
C ARG A 568 26.64 23.96 10.18
N LEU A 569 25.85 23.86 9.13
CA LEU A 569 24.67 24.69 8.87
C LEU A 569 23.62 24.58 9.98
N ARG A 570 23.25 23.36 10.38
CA ARG A 570 22.32 23.13 11.49
C ARG A 570 22.84 23.73 12.81
N ARG A 571 24.12 23.53 13.11
CA ARG A 571 24.75 24.11 14.32
C ARG A 571 24.71 25.64 14.32
N MET A 572 24.88 26.27 13.16
CA MET A 572 24.79 27.71 13.03
C MET A 572 23.36 28.20 13.20
N ALA A 573 22.40 27.61 12.48
CA ALA A 573 21.00 27.97 12.60
C ALA A 573 20.52 27.84 14.06
N ARG A 574 20.93 26.77 14.76
CA ARG A 574 20.64 26.60 16.20
C ARG A 574 21.15 27.75 17.05
N ARG A 575 22.34 28.29 16.77
CA ARG A 575 22.88 29.44 17.50
C ARG A 575 22.12 30.72 17.20
N SER A 576 21.75 30.93 15.93
CA SER A 576 20.99 32.12 15.50
C SER A 576 19.61 32.21 16.15
N PHE A 577 18.91 31.07 16.30
CA PHE A 577 17.54 31.06 16.82
C PHE A 577 17.41 30.77 18.33
N ALA A 578 18.50 30.39 19.02
CA ALA A 578 18.45 29.90 20.41
C ALA A 578 17.81 30.89 21.42
N SER A 579 17.96 32.20 21.23
CA SER A 579 17.40 33.22 22.14
C SER A 579 15.94 33.55 21.86
N GLU A 580 15.44 33.24 20.66
CA GLU A 580 14.14 33.71 20.16
C GLU A 580 13.02 32.67 20.31
N ILE A 581 13.37 31.39 20.37
CA ILE A 581 12.40 30.28 20.47
C ILE A 581 11.50 30.35 21.71
N HIS A 582 11.89 31.11 22.75
CA HIS A 582 11.10 31.33 23.96
C HIS A 582 10.30 32.64 23.96
N VAL A 583 10.47 33.48 22.93
CA VAL A 583 9.80 34.77 22.77
C VAL A 583 8.60 34.66 21.83
N ASP A 584 8.78 33.93 20.74
CA ASP A 584 7.83 33.86 19.64
C ASP A 584 7.52 32.38 19.30
N PRO A 585 6.28 31.91 19.52
CA PRO A 585 5.90 30.52 19.26
C PRO A 585 5.99 30.16 17.77
N ASP A 586 5.70 31.08 16.86
CA ASP A 586 5.72 30.81 15.42
C ASP A 586 7.17 30.65 14.93
N ARG A 587 8.11 31.46 15.45
CA ARG A 587 9.55 31.27 15.22
C ARG A 587 10.05 29.93 15.74
N TRP A 588 9.61 29.52 16.93
CA TRP A 588 9.97 28.22 17.48
C TRP A 588 9.48 27.07 16.60
N PHE A 589 8.25 27.16 16.10
CA PHE A 589 7.67 26.14 15.22
C PHE A 589 8.45 26.01 13.91
N GLU A 590 8.73 27.14 13.24
CA GLU A 590 9.50 27.16 11.99
C GLU A 590 10.96 26.70 12.18
N TRP A 591 11.59 27.08 13.29
CA TRP A 591 12.91 26.58 13.68
C TRP A 591 12.90 25.06 13.91
N SER A 592 11.88 24.55 14.61
CA SER A 592 11.72 23.12 14.86
C SER A 592 11.65 22.35 13.55
N GLY A 593 10.84 22.83 12.59
CA GLY A 593 10.74 22.24 11.26
C GLY A 593 12.08 22.23 10.50
N LEU A 594 12.81 23.35 10.50
CA LEU A 594 14.14 23.42 9.88
C LEU A 594 15.14 22.43 10.50
N ASP A 595 15.20 22.38 11.83
CA ASP A 595 16.13 21.51 12.56
C ASP A 595 15.81 20.02 12.33
N ILE A 596 14.53 19.65 12.27
CA ILE A 596 14.08 18.29 11.96
C ILE A 596 14.49 17.90 10.54
N MET A 597 14.18 18.72 9.52
CA MET A 597 14.53 18.40 8.12
C MET A 597 16.04 18.24 7.93
N LEU A 598 16.83 19.14 8.52
CA LEU A 598 18.29 19.03 8.47
C LEU A 598 18.78 17.77 9.20
N THR A 599 18.14 17.39 10.31
CA THR A 599 18.49 16.18 11.05
C THR A 599 18.17 14.91 10.27
N ILE A 600 17.00 14.84 9.62
CA ILE A 600 16.62 13.73 8.74
C ILE A 600 17.65 13.57 7.63
N ALA A 601 17.96 14.65 6.90
CA ALA A 601 18.97 14.63 5.84
C ALA A 601 20.35 14.21 6.35
N ILE A 602 20.77 14.69 7.53
CA ILE A 602 22.05 14.30 8.13
C ILE A 602 22.05 12.81 8.51
N GLY A 603 20.99 12.32 9.15
CA GLY A 603 20.88 10.94 9.63
C GLY A 603 20.94 9.95 8.48
N VAL A 604 20.07 10.15 7.48
CA VAL A 604 20.05 9.40 6.22
C VAL A 604 21.44 9.28 5.59
N LEU A 605 22.14 10.41 5.41
CA LEU A 605 23.46 10.41 4.78
C LEU A 605 24.55 9.80 5.67
N THR A 606 24.36 9.82 7.00
CA THR A 606 25.31 9.27 7.96
C THR A 606 25.24 7.75 8.01
N GLU A 607 24.03 7.21 8.06
CA GLU A 607 23.76 5.77 8.16
C GLU A 607 23.69 5.09 6.79
N ARG A 608 23.76 5.88 5.71
CA ARG A 608 23.70 5.41 4.31
C ARG A 608 22.38 4.72 3.99
N VAL A 609 21.31 5.33 4.49
CA VAL A 609 19.96 4.85 4.30
C VAL A 609 19.59 5.01 2.83
N ILE A 610 19.08 3.94 2.24
CA ILE A 610 18.53 3.89 0.88
C ILE A 610 17.09 3.40 0.87
N HIS A 611 16.68 2.75 1.97
CA HIS A 611 15.30 2.34 2.27
C HIS A 611 15.04 2.56 3.76
N PHE A 612 13.93 3.20 4.10
CA PHE A 612 13.55 3.51 5.48
C PHE A 612 13.26 2.27 6.32
N ASP A 613 12.96 1.13 5.72
CA ASP A 613 12.83 -0.15 6.44
C ASP A 613 14.11 -0.52 7.22
N GLN A 614 15.28 -0.01 6.80
CA GLN A 614 16.55 -0.15 7.53
C GLN A 614 16.52 0.50 8.92
N LEU A 615 15.56 1.42 9.15
CA LEU A 615 15.39 2.18 10.37
C LEU A 615 14.24 1.65 11.25
N ASP A 616 13.55 0.59 10.84
CA ASP A 616 12.40 0.07 11.60
C ASP A 616 12.76 -0.55 12.95
N GLY A 617 14.05 -0.74 13.24
CA GLY A 617 14.52 -1.31 14.52
C GLY A 617 14.57 -0.31 15.69
N ILE A 618 14.29 0.98 15.47
CA ILE A 618 14.46 2.05 16.48
C ILE A 618 13.27 3.01 16.47
N ASP A 619 12.98 3.63 17.62
CA ASP A 619 11.96 4.67 17.73
C ASP A 619 12.37 5.97 16.99
N LEU A 620 11.40 6.66 16.36
CA LEU A 620 11.65 7.90 15.60
C LEU A 620 12.30 9.01 16.44
N CYS A 621 11.80 9.29 17.64
CA CYS A 621 12.40 10.31 18.51
C CYS A 621 13.82 9.93 18.92
N GLN A 622 14.04 8.65 19.22
CA GLN A 622 15.36 8.15 19.55
C GLN A 622 16.33 8.32 18.37
N TRP A 623 15.91 7.98 17.16
CA TRP A 623 16.71 8.14 15.94
C TRP A 623 17.07 9.61 15.68
N LEU A 624 16.10 10.54 15.80
CA LEU A 624 16.36 11.97 15.66
C LEU A 624 17.39 12.49 16.68
N ARG A 625 17.33 12.02 17.94
CA ARG A 625 18.32 12.35 18.98
C ARG A 625 19.72 11.84 18.64
N LEU A 626 19.85 10.62 18.14
CA LEU A 626 21.14 10.06 17.71
C LEU A 626 21.79 10.90 16.59
N HIS A 627 20.98 11.53 15.75
CA HIS A 627 21.46 12.41 14.69
C HIS A 627 21.55 13.89 15.09
N GLY A 628 21.28 14.21 16.36
CA GLY A 628 21.59 15.49 16.98
C GLY A 628 20.58 16.59 16.71
N VAL A 629 19.29 16.24 16.59
CA VAL A 629 18.17 17.19 16.72
C VAL A 629 18.35 18.04 17.98
N ALA A 630 17.90 19.29 17.97
CA ALA A 630 18.00 20.18 19.12
C ALA A 630 17.12 19.67 20.28
N PRO A 631 17.58 19.82 21.55
CA PRO A 631 16.78 19.43 22.70
C PRO A 631 15.39 20.08 22.70
N GLY A 632 14.34 19.27 22.83
CA GLY A 632 12.95 19.73 22.81
C GLY A 632 12.31 19.71 21.44
N ASN A 633 13.09 19.66 20.34
CA ASN A 633 12.55 19.54 18.98
C ASN A 633 12.22 18.09 18.60
N ASP A 634 12.86 17.12 19.26
CA ASP A 634 12.58 15.69 19.12
C ASP A 634 11.13 15.32 19.48
N ARG A 635 10.52 16.09 20.38
CA ARG A 635 9.10 15.97 20.75
C ARG A 635 8.31 17.24 20.45
N SER A 636 8.71 17.97 19.41
CA SER A 636 7.91 19.08 18.90
C SER A 636 6.61 18.56 18.28
N PRO A 637 5.58 19.42 18.14
CA PRO A 637 4.33 19.05 17.49
C PRO A 637 4.51 18.44 16.10
N ILE A 638 5.55 18.87 15.36
CA ILE A 638 5.85 18.35 14.01
C ILE A 638 6.21 16.86 14.03
N VAL A 639 6.95 16.41 15.05
CA VAL A 639 7.33 14.99 15.18
C VAL A 639 6.18 14.20 15.78
N MET A 640 5.63 14.72 16.87
CA MET A 640 4.57 14.04 17.63
C MET A 640 3.30 13.87 16.77
N SER A 641 3.01 14.77 15.83
CA SER A 641 1.85 14.63 14.96
C SER A 641 1.85 13.34 14.15
N VAL A 642 3.04 12.81 13.85
CA VAL A 642 3.20 11.51 13.18
C VAL A 642 2.77 10.36 14.10
N TYR A 643 3.16 10.44 15.38
CA TYR A 643 2.73 9.45 16.38
C TYR A 643 1.22 9.51 16.57
N ASP A 644 0.64 10.69 16.78
CA ASP A 644 -0.79 10.84 17.02
C ASP A 644 -1.63 10.41 15.81
N THR A 645 -1.19 10.73 14.59
CA THR A 645 -1.90 10.31 13.35
C THR A 645 -1.89 8.79 13.18
N LEU A 646 -0.85 8.12 13.67
CA LEU A 646 -0.70 6.66 13.61
C LEU A 646 -1.10 5.95 14.91
N PHE A 647 -1.69 6.68 15.85
CA PHE A 647 -2.01 6.22 17.21
C PHE A 647 -0.83 5.52 17.91
N ALA A 648 0.41 5.86 17.56
CA ALA A 648 1.59 5.21 18.10
C ALA A 648 1.76 5.59 19.57
N ASN A 649 1.58 4.60 20.44
CA ASN A 649 1.65 4.77 21.88
C ASN A 649 2.21 3.52 22.56
N GLY A 650 2.78 3.73 23.75
CA GLY A 650 3.20 2.65 24.63
C GLY A 650 2.07 2.15 25.54
N SER A 651 2.32 1.05 26.25
CA SER A 651 1.33 0.36 27.08
C SER A 651 1.05 1.01 28.45
N SER A 652 1.60 2.20 28.72
CA SER A 652 1.50 2.88 30.04
C SER A 652 0.29 3.81 30.13
N GLU A 653 -0.36 3.87 31.31
CA GLU A 653 -1.33 4.92 31.64
C GLU A 653 -0.66 6.09 32.42
N PRO A 654 -0.93 7.37 32.07
CA PRO A 654 -1.71 7.82 30.91
C PRO A 654 -0.95 7.57 29.60
N VAL A 655 -1.71 7.32 28.53
CA VAL A 655 -1.19 7.10 27.18
C VAL A 655 -0.33 8.28 26.75
N ARG A 656 0.83 7.98 26.17
CA ARG A 656 1.74 8.98 25.61
C ARG A 656 2.22 8.53 24.23
N PRO A 657 2.44 9.48 23.30
CA PRO A 657 3.06 9.18 22.02
C PRO A 657 4.43 8.54 22.22
N ASP A 658 4.61 7.30 21.78
CA ASP A 658 5.86 6.54 21.90
C ASP A 658 5.83 5.31 20.97
N ASP A 659 6.95 4.59 20.90
CA ASP A 659 7.06 3.29 20.22
C ASP A 659 6.65 3.30 18.74
N LEU A 660 7.14 4.27 17.96
CA LEU A 660 6.95 4.31 16.50
C LEU A 660 8.25 3.96 15.77
N ALA A 661 8.22 2.91 14.94
CA ALA A 661 9.35 2.56 14.07
C ALA A 661 9.79 3.76 13.23
N ALA A 662 11.07 4.12 13.31
CA ALA A 662 11.60 5.33 12.68
C ALA A 662 11.43 5.31 11.15
N GLY A 663 11.55 4.14 10.53
CA GLY A 663 11.32 3.98 9.09
C GLY A 663 9.90 4.36 8.67
N VAL A 664 8.90 3.72 9.31
CA VAL A 664 7.48 4.04 9.14
C VAL A 664 7.19 5.53 9.42
N GLY A 665 7.71 6.07 10.53
CA GLY A 665 7.48 7.45 10.93
C GLY A 665 8.05 8.48 9.93
N LEU A 666 9.29 8.27 9.45
CA LEU A 666 9.90 9.13 8.43
C LEU A 666 9.17 9.04 7.09
N ARG A 667 8.77 7.84 6.68
CA ARG A 667 7.99 7.62 5.46
C ARG A 667 6.67 8.40 5.51
N TRP A 668 5.90 8.22 6.58
CA TRP A 668 4.64 8.93 6.79
C TRP A 668 4.83 10.45 6.74
N PHE A 669 5.84 10.94 7.45
CA PHE A 669 6.15 12.36 7.54
C PHE A 669 6.49 12.98 6.18
N LEU A 670 7.30 12.32 5.36
CA LEU A 670 7.64 12.83 4.03
C LEU A 670 6.48 12.70 3.04
N LEU A 671 5.68 11.64 3.13
CA LEU A 671 4.49 11.48 2.30
C LEU A 671 3.42 12.55 2.57
N LEU A 672 3.28 13.01 3.82
CA LEU A 672 2.41 14.14 4.17
C LEU A 672 2.79 15.43 3.42
N LEU A 673 4.04 15.57 3.00
CA LEU A 673 4.54 16.73 2.24
C LEU A 673 4.44 16.53 0.73
N ASP A 674 4.10 15.33 0.27
CA ASP A 674 4.12 14.88 -1.12
C ASP A 674 2.70 14.55 -1.62
N TYR A 675 1.77 15.43 -1.28
CA TYR A 675 0.35 15.31 -1.57
C TYR A 675 0.00 15.73 -3.01
N ARG A 676 -1.10 15.19 -3.54
CA ARG A 676 -1.66 15.51 -4.85
C ARG A 676 -2.91 16.37 -4.68
N GLY A 677 -2.91 17.58 -5.24
CA GLY A 677 -4.01 18.53 -5.13
C GLY A 677 -4.04 19.18 -3.74
N PHE A 678 -4.92 18.67 -2.88
CA PHE A 678 -5.07 19.13 -1.50
C PHE A 678 -4.26 18.27 -0.53
N GLN A 679 -3.90 18.84 0.61
CA GLN A 679 -3.21 18.08 1.67
C GLN A 679 -4.09 16.96 2.25
N ALA A 680 -5.39 17.21 2.36
CA ALA A 680 -6.37 16.21 2.77
C ALA A 680 -7.66 16.31 1.96
N TYR A 681 -8.40 15.22 1.97
CA TYR A 681 -9.68 15.02 1.30
C TYR A 681 -10.66 14.47 2.33
N GLU A 682 -11.53 15.35 2.82
CA GLU A 682 -12.63 14.98 3.71
C GLU A 682 -13.74 14.31 2.88
N PHE A 683 -14.46 13.37 3.47
CA PHE A 683 -15.60 12.76 2.78
C PHE A 683 -16.73 13.78 2.67
N ARG A 684 -17.31 13.94 1.48
CA ARG A 684 -18.48 14.82 1.28
C ARG A 684 -19.69 14.31 2.06
N TYR A 685 -19.81 12.99 2.18
CA TYR A 685 -20.83 12.30 2.98
C TYR A 685 -20.16 11.53 4.11
N SER A 686 -20.90 10.66 4.81
CA SER A 686 -20.26 9.70 5.73
C SER A 686 -19.21 8.84 5.00
N CYS A 687 -18.20 8.38 5.73
CA CYS A 687 -17.16 7.51 5.20
C CYS A 687 -17.72 6.29 4.44
N PRO A 688 -18.68 5.50 4.98
CA PRO A 688 -19.21 4.35 4.26
C PRO A 688 -20.19 4.69 3.15
N GLN A 689 -20.91 5.81 3.23
CA GLN A 689 -21.70 6.29 2.10
C GLN A 689 -20.79 6.69 0.92
N THR A 690 -19.63 7.27 1.20
CA THR A 690 -18.67 7.69 0.18
C THR A 690 -17.84 6.52 -0.37
N LEU A 691 -17.44 5.56 0.46
CA LEU A 691 -16.57 4.46 0.02
C LEU A 691 -17.33 3.18 -0.26
N PHE A 692 -18.14 2.73 0.69
CA PHE A 692 -18.66 1.36 0.70
C PHE A 692 -19.99 1.19 -0.03
N THR A 693 -20.80 2.24 -0.16
CA THR A 693 -21.97 2.21 -1.06
C THR A 693 -21.54 2.01 -2.53
N PRO A 694 -20.54 2.75 -3.05
CA PRO A 694 -19.95 2.47 -4.37
C PRO A 694 -19.34 1.08 -4.48
N TYR A 695 -18.56 0.61 -3.50
CA TYR A 695 -18.03 -0.75 -3.52
C TYR A 695 -19.15 -1.79 -3.61
N TYR A 696 -20.18 -1.70 -2.78
CA TYR A 696 -21.30 -2.63 -2.78
C TYR A 696 -21.99 -2.68 -4.15
N LYS A 697 -22.27 -1.51 -4.75
CA LYS A 697 -22.88 -1.40 -6.08
C LYS A 697 -21.98 -1.98 -7.18
N ALA A 698 -20.70 -1.60 -7.20
CA ALA A 698 -19.73 -2.08 -8.18
C ALA A 698 -19.54 -3.61 -8.09
N LEU A 699 -19.36 -4.14 -6.88
CA LEU A 699 -19.15 -5.56 -6.64
C LEU A 699 -20.39 -6.38 -7.00
N ARG A 700 -21.60 -5.95 -6.63
CA ARG A 700 -22.84 -6.62 -7.06
C ARG A 700 -22.97 -6.63 -8.58
N LYS A 701 -22.64 -5.52 -9.25
CA LYS A 701 -22.67 -5.43 -10.71
C LYS A 701 -21.65 -6.36 -11.37
N LEU A 702 -20.50 -6.58 -10.74
CA LEU A 702 -19.50 -7.54 -11.17
C LEU A 702 -19.85 -9.00 -10.80
N GLY A 703 -21.00 -9.25 -10.18
CA GLY A 703 -21.48 -10.59 -9.84
C GLY A 703 -20.95 -11.15 -8.52
N VAL A 704 -20.35 -10.32 -7.67
CA VAL A 704 -19.92 -10.75 -6.33
C VAL A 704 -21.15 -11.00 -5.45
N GLU A 705 -21.18 -12.17 -4.82
CA GLU A 705 -22.22 -12.54 -3.86
C GLU A 705 -21.85 -12.07 -2.45
N PHE A 706 -22.79 -11.44 -1.75
CA PHE A 706 -22.62 -11.03 -0.35
C PHE A 706 -23.35 -11.99 0.58
N ARG A 707 -22.67 -12.41 1.64
CA ARG A 707 -23.21 -13.22 2.73
C ARG A 707 -23.06 -12.45 4.05
N PHE A 708 -24.02 -11.57 4.32
CA PHE A 708 -24.15 -10.85 5.59
C PHE A 708 -24.53 -11.80 6.72
N PHE A 709 -24.28 -11.40 7.98
CA PHE A 709 -24.63 -12.17 9.19
C PHE A 709 -23.89 -13.50 9.34
N HIS A 710 -22.59 -13.55 9.01
CA HIS A 710 -21.75 -14.75 9.18
C HIS A 710 -20.48 -14.41 9.96
N ARG A 711 -20.40 -14.89 11.19
CA ARG A 711 -19.17 -14.84 11.99
C ARG A 711 -18.25 -15.97 11.60
N VAL A 712 -16.96 -15.70 11.43
CA VAL A 712 -15.95 -16.74 11.23
C VAL A 712 -15.51 -17.26 12.60
N ASP A 713 -15.68 -18.56 12.84
CA ASP A 713 -15.29 -19.19 14.10
C ASP A 713 -13.91 -19.86 13.97
N GLN A 714 -13.57 -20.47 12.82
CA GLN A 714 -12.29 -21.16 12.64
C GLN A 714 -11.88 -21.32 11.17
N LEU A 715 -10.58 -21.13 10.88
CA LEU A 715 -9.94 -21.62 9.65
C LEU A 715 -9.34 -22.99 9.92
N ARG A 716 -9.89 -24.04 9.32
CA ARG A 716 -9.42 -25.41 9.53
C ARG A 716 -8.22 -25.69 8.63
N VAL A 717 -7.06 -25.85 9.24
CA VAL A 717 -5.81 -26.18 8.55
C VAL A 717 -5.38 -27.59 8.92
N GLU A 718 -4.99 -28.36 7.93
CA GLU A 718 -4.46 -29.72 8.12
C GLU A 718 -3.02 -29.81 7.57
N ARG A 719 -2.33 -30.88 7.97
CA ARG A 719 -0.93 -31.22 7.61
C ARG A 719 0.10 -30.25 8.19
N ASP A 720 1.39 -30.54 7.98
CA ASP A 720 2.53 -29.77 8.47
C ASP A 720 3.44 -29.30 7.32
N GLY A 721 4.46 -28.51 7.66
CA GLY A 721 5.53 -28.11 6.72
C GLY A 721 5.01 -27.50 5.42
N ASP A 722 5.50 -28.04 4.30
CA ASP A 722 5.15 -27.61 2.94
C ASP A 722 3.76 -28.08 2.49
N GLU A 723 3.14 -29.02 3.21
CA GLU A 723 1.85 -29.62 2.87
C GLU A 723 0.65 -28.94 3.56
N ARG A 724 0.91 -28.02 4.51
CA ARG A 724 -0.13 -27.24 5.20
C ARG A 724 -1.13 -26.64 4.22
N THR A 725 -2.40 -26.96 4.41
CA THR A 725 -3.48 -26.61 3.49
C THR A 725 -4.74 -26.22 4.27
N LEU A 726 -5.42 -25.17 3.82
CA LEU A 726 -6.74 -24.79 4.32
C LEU A 726 -7.78 -25.76 3.77
N VAL A 727 -8.36 -26.61 4.61
CA VAL A 727 -9.34 -27.62 4.18
C VAL A 727 -10.79 -27.15 4.34
N GLY A 728 -11.04 -26.16 5.20
CA GLY A 728 -12.38 -25.65 5.42
C GLY A 728 -12.45 -24.40 6.30
N ILE A 729 -13.64 -23.79 6.34
CA ILE A 729 -13.94 -22.59 7.10
C ILE A 729 -15.20 -22.87 7.92
N ARG A 730 -15.10 -22.77 9.25
CA ARG A 730 -16.26 -22.86 10.14
C ARG A 730 -16.81 -21.46 10.38
N LEU A 731 -18.09 -21.29 10.11
CA LEU A 731 -18.84 -20.06 10.28
C LEU A 731 -20.02 -20.29 11.23
N ARG A 732 -20.42 -19.25 11.95
CA ARG A 732 -21.69 -19.17 12.66
C ARG A 732 -22.59 -18.19 11.91
N LYS A 733 -23.70 -18.68 11.34
CA LYS A 733 -24.74 -17.80 10.81
C LYS A 733 -25.45 -17.12 11.97
N GLN A 734 -25.52 -15.80 11.93
CA GLN A 734 -26.11 -14.98 12.99
C GLN A 734 -27.59 -14.67 12.77
N ALA A 735 -28.05 -14.58 11.52
CA ALA A 735 -29.46 -14.34 11.20
C ALA A 735 -29.82 -14.96 9.84
N THR A 736 -31.10 -15.31 9.65
CA THR A 736 -31.59 -15.88 8.40
C THR A 736 -32.35 -14.83 7.60
N VAL A 737 -31.87 -14.54 6.39
CA VAL A 737 -32.52 -13.61 5.46
C VAL A 737 -33.76 -14.27 4.84
N LYS A 738 -34.94 -13.65 4.98
CA LYS A 738 -36.23 -14.20 4.54
C LYS A 738 -36.29 -14.48 3.03
N ALA A 739 -35.75 -13.57 2.23
CA ALA A 739 -35.76 -13.67 0.77
C ALA A 739 -34.64 -14.55 0.18
N GLY A 740 -33.77 -15.11 1.05
CA GLY A 740 -32.65 -15.97 0.66
C GLY A 740 -31.28 -15.38 1.03
N PRO A 741 -30.21 -16.21 1.10
CA PRO A 741 -28.93 -15.84 1.73
C PRO A 741 -28.19 -14.62 1.15
N GLY A 742 -28.40 -14.31 -0.13
CA GLY A 742 -27.78 -13.17 -0.82
C GLY A 742 -28.74 -12.02 -1.13
N ALA A 743 -29.96 -12.06 -0.57
CA ALA A 743 -31.05 -11.13 -0.91
C ALA A 743 -31.25 -10.01 0.13
N TYR A 744 -30.38 -9.91 1.13
CA TYR A 744 -30.45 -8.83 2.11
C TYR A 744 -30.03 -7.51 1.47
N GLU A 745 -30.87 -6.49 1.59
CA GLU A 745 -30.58 -5.14 1.12
C GLU A 745 -30.13 -4.27 2.30
N PRO A 746 -28.82 -3.96 2.42
CA PRO A 746 -28.27 -3.28 3.59
C PRO A 746 -28.43 -1.75 3.56
N LEU A 747 -28.75 -1.19 2.39
CA LEU A 747 -28.87 0.25 2.17
C LEU A 747 -30.35 0.64 2.22
N TRP A 748 -30.89 0.80 3.42
CA TRP A 748 -32.28 1.23 3.59
C TRP A 748 -32.42 2.30 4.67
N LEU A 749 -32.84 3.50 4.25
CA LEU A 749 -33.27 4.59 5.11
C LEU A 749 -34.33 5.42 4.37
N PRO A 750 -35.26 6.08 5.08
CA PRO A 750 -36.12 7.10 4.49
C PRO A 750 -35.29 8.19 3.77
N PRO A 751 -35.83 8.82 2.70
CA PRO A 751 -35.13 9.91 2.02
C PRO A 751 -34.75 11.03 3.00
N ILE A 752 -33.45 11.34 3.07
CA ILE A 752 -32.93 12.47 3.82
C ILE A 752 -32.80 13.65 2.85
N PRO A 753 -33.28 14.85 3.21
CA PRO A 753 -33.06 16.04 2.39
C PRO A 753 -31.57 16.26 2.12
N ASP A 754 -31.27 16.77 0.92
CA ASP A 754 -29.90 17.08 0.45
C ASP A 754 -28.93 15.88 0.40
N ASN A 755 -29.44 14.64 0.52
CA ASN A 755 -28.68 13.43 0.22
C ASN A 755 -28.90 12.97 -1.23
N PRO A 756 -27.84 12.52 -1.93
CA PRO A 756 -27.95 11.99 -3.30
C PRO A 756 -28.72 10.66 -3.33
N PRO A 757 -29.81 10.55 -4.12
CA PRO A 757 -30.63 9.34 -4.16
C PRO A 757 -29.90 8.12 -4.76
N HIS A 758 -28.87 8.37 -5.59
CA HIS A 758 -28.06 7.31 -6.21
C HIS A 758 -26.98 6.76 -5.27
N LEU A 759 -26.70 7.42 -4.14
CA LEU A 759 -25.67 7.06 -3.17
C LEU A 759 -26.28 6.94 -1.76
N PRO A 760 -27.13 5.92 -1.52
CA PRO A 760 -27.83 5.76 -0.25
C PRO A 760 -26.87 5.47 0.93
N PRO A 761 -27.16 6.00 2.12
CA PRO A 761 -26.38 5.77 3.34
C PRO A 761 -26.61 4.38 3.96
N TRP A 762 -25.75 4.02 4.90
CA TRP A 762 -25.88 2.81 5.73
C TRP A 762 -26.64 3.14 7.03
N PRO A 763 -27.58 2.29 7.48
CA PRO A 763 -28.26 2.46 8.75
C PRO A 763 -27.34 2.12 9.94
N ASP A 764 -27.72 2.53 11.15
CA ASP A 764 -27.03 2.16 12.40
C ASP A 764 -27.37 0.74 12.88
N ARG A 765 -28.46 0.15 12.36
CA ARG A 765 -28.96 -1.18 12.71
C ARG A 765 -29.43 -1.93 11.46
N PRO A 766 -29.47 -3.27 11.47
CA PRO A 766 -30.03 -4.03 10.37
C PRO A 766 -31.54 -3.80 10.22
N ASP A 767 -32.05 -4.01 9.02
CA ASP A 767 -33.48 -4.10 8.78
C ASP A 767 -34.00 -5.47 9.27
N TYR A 768 -34.51 -5.48 10.49
CA TYR A 768 -35.06 -6.67 11.13
C TYR A 768 -36.27 -7.26 10.39
N GLU A 769 -36.97 -6.49 9.55
CA GLU A 769 -38.10 -7.02 8.77
C GLU A 769 -37.63 -8.00 7.69
N GLN A 770 -36.39 -7.89 7.22
CA GLN A 770 -35.78 -8.83 6.27
C GLN A 770 -35.32 -10.14 6.94
N LEU A 771 -35.30 -10.23 8.28
CA LEU A 771 -34.70 -11.33 9.03
C LEU A 771 -35.75 -12.22 9.71
N GLN A 772 -35.61 -13.54 9.62
CA GLN A 772 -36.55 -14.49 10.24
C GLN A 772 -36.59 -14.32 11.77
N GLU A 773 -35.42 -14.12 12.39
CA GLU A 773 -35.27 -13.91 13.83
C GLU A 773 -35.42 -12.44 14.26
N GLY A 774 -35.85 -11.55 13.35
CA GLY A 774 -35.85 -10.09 13.54
C GLY A 774 -36.45 -9.61 14.86
N THR A 775 -37.58 -10.17 15.30
CA THR A 775 -38.23 -9.82 16.57
C THR A 775 -37.34 -10.03 17.79
N ARG A 776 -36.53 -11.12 17.81
CA ARG A 776 -35.60 -11.41 18.91
C ARG A 776 -34.32 -10.58 18.79
N LEU A 777 -33.90 -10.29 17.57
CA LEU A 777 -32.66 -9.56 17.30
C LEU A 777 -32.71 -8.08 17.68
N HIS A 778 -33.89 -7.50 17.95
CA HIS A 778 -33.99 -6.11 18.44
C HIS A 778 -33.24 -5.88 19.77
N GLU A 779 -33.08 -6.92 20.59
CA GLU A 779 -32.40 -6.86 21.89
C GLU A 779 -30.91 -7.27 21.82
N HIS A 780 -30.42 -7.61 20.62
CA HIS A 780 -29.05 -8.09 20.42
C HIS A 780 -28.32 -7.31 19.34
N ASP A 781 -27.08 -6.92 19.62
CA ASP A 781 -26.15 -6.48 18.58
C ASP A 781 -25.43 -7.71 18.02
N LEU A 782 -25.53 -7.89 16.71
CA LEU A 782 -24.91 -9.00 15.99
C LEU A 782 -23.42 -8.76 15.73
N GLU A 783 -23.00 -7.49 15.77
CA GLU A 783 -21.60 -7.08 15.63
C GLU A 783 -20.93 -6.84 16.99
N ASP A 784 -21.51 -7.37 18.08
CA ASP A 784 -20.92 -7.34 19.41
C ASP A 784 -20.39 -8.73 19.82
N ALA A 785 -19.08 -8.82 20.06
CA ALA A 785 -18.42 -10.05 20.50
C ALA A 785 -18.91 -10.57 21.85
N TRP A 786 -19.47 -9.68 22.69
CA TRP A 786 -20.04 -10.01 24.00
C TRP A 786 -21.55 -10.26 23.96
N SER A 787 -22.16 -10.25 22.77
CA SER A 787 -23.58 -10.55 22.62
C SER A 787 -23.90 -11.95 23.14
N ALA A 788 -24.93 -12.09 23.97
CA ALA A 788 -25.46 -13.38 24.41
C ALA A 788 -26.18 -14.16 23.29
N TRP A 789 -26.19 -13.63 22.07
CA TRP A 789 -26.82 -14.27 20.91
C TRP A 789 -26.00 -15.48 20.43
N PRO A 790 -26.54 -16.71 20.49
CA PRO A 790 -25.79 -17.91 20.12
C PRO A 790 -25.62 -18.10 18.61
N GLY A 791 -26.27 -17.27 17.78
CA GLY A 791 -26.43 -17.53 16.35
C GLY A 791 -27.55 -18.52 16.04
N VAL A 792 -27.75 -18.78 14.75
CA VAL A 792 -28.84 -19.61 14.22
C VAL A 792 -28.35 -21.00 13.85
N GLU A 793 -27.23 -21.10 13.14
CA GLU A 793 -26.70 -22.37 12.64
C GLU A 793 -25.18 -22.32 12.48
N ASP A 794 -24.54 -23.49 12.66
CA ASP A 794 -23.16 -23.73 12.23
C ASP A 794 -23.14 -24.02 10.72
N VAL A 795 -22.21 -23.38 10.02
CA VAL A 795 -21.98 -23.57 8.58
C VAL A 795 -20.52 -23.97 8.40
N GLU A 796 -20.26 -25.06 7.68
CA GLU A 796 -18.91 -25.50 7.31
C GLU A 796 -18.75 -25.39 5.80
N LEU A 797 -17.82 -24.55 5.35
CA LEU A 797 -17.41 -24.49 3.96
C LEU A 797 -16.20 -25.40 3.75
N ARG A 798 -16.18 -26.19 2.68
CA ARG A 798 -15.11 -27.15 2.36
C ARG A 798 -14.34 -26.74 1.11
N GLN A 799 -13.01 -26.81 1.20
CA GLN A 799 -12.16 -26.55 0.04
C GLN A 799 -12.38 -27.62 -1.04
N GLY A 800 -12.50 -27.20 -2.30
CA GLY A 800 -12.78 -28.06 -3.46
C GLY A 800 -14.28 -28.29 -3.72
N GLU A 801 -15.15 -28.03 -2.74
CA GLU A 801 -16.61 -28.10 -2.88
C GLU A 801 -17.22 -26.69 -2.93
N ASP A 802 -17.05 -25.94 -1.84
CA ASP A 802 -17.64 -24.61 -1.64
C ASP A 802 -16.73 -23.48 -2.11
N PHE A 803 -15.41 -23.67 -1.97
CA PHE A 803 -14.42 -22.68 -2.40
C PHE A 803 -13.12 -23.36 -2.85
N ASP A 804 -12.35 -22.69 -3.70
CA ASP A 804 -10.99 -23.12 -4.09
C ASP A 804 -9.93 -22.36 -3.30
N LEU A 805 -10.11 -21.04 -3.15
CA LEU A 805 -9.19 -20.13 -2.47
C LEU A 805 -9.95 -19.28 -1.45
N CYS A 806 -9.24 -18.89 -0.39
CA CYS A 806 -9.75 -17.99 0.64
C CYS A 806 -8.85 -16.75 0.76
N VAL A 807 -9.45 -15.57 0.76
CA VAL A 807 -8.81 -14.30 1.09
C VAL A 807 -9.27 -13.89 2.48
N CYS A 808 -8.35 -13.89 3.44
CA CYS A 808 -8.60 -13.43 4.81
C CYS A 808 -8.27 -11.94 4.94
N GLY A 809 -9.30 -11.11 5.03
CA GLY A 809 -9.21 -9.67 5.26
C GLY A 809 -9.73 -9.23 6.62
N MET A 810 -9.82 -10.16 7.57
CA MET A 810 -10.23 -9.88 8.95
C MET A 810 -9.19 -9.04 9.68
N SER A 811 -9.63 -8.28 10.69
CA SER A 811 -8.73 -7.45 11.52
C SER A 811 -7.87 -8.32 12.45
N LEU A 812 -6.65 -7.87 12.75
CA LEU A 812 -5.67 -8.62 13.54
C LEU A 812 -6.17 -9.01 14.93
N GLY A 813 -7.01 -8.19 15.58
CA GLY A 813 -7.55 -8.55 16.89
C GLY A 813 -8.57 -9.69 16.86
N ALA A 814 -9.20 -9.97 15.70
CA ALA A 814 -10.12 -11.09 15.54
C ALA A 814 -9.44 -12.39 15.05
N ILE A 815 -8.24 -12.28 14.47
CA ILE A 815 -7.51 -13.42 13.92
C ILE A 815 -7.16 -14.49 14.96
N PRO A 816 -6.69 -14.17 16.18
CA PRO A 816 -6.23 -15.18 17.12
C PRO A 816 -7.23 -16.30 17.43
N SER A 817 -8.52 -15.98 17.55
CA SER A 817 -9.58 -16.97 17.79
C SER A 817 -9.87 -17.84 16.57
N VAL A 818 -9.51 -17.37 15.37
CA VAL A 818 -9.80 -18.03 14.10
C VAL A 818 -8.66 -18.97 13.65
N VAL A 819 -7.43 -18.72 14.10
CA VAL A 819 -6.21 -19.45 13.67
C VAL A 819 -5.48 -20.17 14.82
N GLU A 820 -6.20 -20.58 15.86
CA GLU A 820 -5.62 -21.25 17.04
C GLU A 820 -4.68 -22.41 16.65
N ASP A 821 -5.08 -23.23 15.66
CA ASP A 821 -4.29 -24.35 15.15
C ASP A 821 -2.94 -23.95 14.54
N LEU A 822 -2.79 -22.71 14.06
CA LEU A 822 -1.53 -22.19 13.51
C LEU A 822 -0.61 -21.63 14.60
N VAL A 823 -1.12 -21.37 15.80
CA VAL A 823 -0.39 -20.72 16.89
C VAL A 823 -0.08 -21.70 18.03
N ASP A 824 -0.95 -22.69 18.30
CA ASP A 824 -0.69 -23.73 19.30
C ASP A 824 0.45 -24.66 18.85
N ARG A 825 1.56 -24.67 19.60
CA ARG A 825 2.72 -25.54 19.35
C ARG A 825 2.41 -27.04 19.40
N ARG A 826 1.28 -27.42 19.98
CA ARG A 826 0.81 -28.82 20.03
C ARG A 826 0.04 -29.23 18.78
N SER A 827 -0.43 -28.26 17.99
CA SER A 827 -1.14 -28.50 16.74
C SER A 827 -0.17 -28.99 15.66
N PRO A 828 -0.54 -30.01 14.87
CA PRO A 828 0.25 -30.41 13.70
C PRO A 828 0.32 -29.30 12.64
N ALA A 829 -0.64 -28.36 12.62
CA ALA A 829 -0.66 -27.24 11.70
C ALA A 829 0.17 -26.03 12.17
N TYR A 830 0.85 -26.12 13.33
CA TYR A 830 1.64 -25.04 13.92
C TYR A 830 2.50 -24.32 12.88
N CYS A 831 2.46 -22.99 12.88
CA CYS A 831 3.22 -22.14 12.00
C CYS A 831 3.98 -21.09 12.80
N GLU A 832 5.30 -21.22 12.86
CA GLU A 832 6.15 -20.26 13.57
C GLU A 832 5.96 -18.81 13.08
N PRO A 833 5.91 -18.50 11.76
CA PRO A 833 5.57 -17.16 11.28
C PRO A 833 4.26 -16.59 11.83
N TRP A 834 3.17 -17.37 11.87
CA TRP A 834 1.90 -16.94 12.47
C TRP A 834 2.04 -16.69 13.97
N ALA A 835 2.65 -17.64 14.69
CA ALA A 835 2.86 -17.52 16.11
C ALA A 835 3.69 -16.27 16.44
N ARG A 836 4.77 -15.99 15.69
CA ARG A 836 5.60 -14.79 15.86
C ARG A 836 4.83 -13.50 15.59
N MET A 837 3.99 -13.46 14.56
CA MET A 837 3.16 -12.28 14.28
C MET A 837 2.14 -12.05 15.40
N ILE A 838 1.38 -13.09 15.77
CA ILE A 838 0.31 -12.98 16.76
C ILE A 838 0.85 -12.67 18.15
N HIS A 839 1.98 -13.29 18.56
CA HIS A 839 2.63 -13.03 19.85
C HIS A 839 3.46 -11.75 19.87
N GLY A 840 3.80 -11.23 18.70
CA GLY A 840 4.75 -10.15 18.56
C GLY A 840 4.10 -8.82 18.25
N MET A 841 2.98 -8.75 17.54
CA MET A 841 2.32 -7.50 17.19
C MET A 841 1.49 -6.93 18.35
N GLU A 842 1.28 -5.62 18.36
CA GLU A 842 0.38 -4.94 19.31
C GLU A 842 -0.72 -4.18 18.58
N THR A 843 -1.81 -3.94 19.30
CA THR A 843 -2.97 -3.19 18.85
C THR A 843 -3.36 -2.15 19.90
N CYS A 844 -4.10 -1.12 19.53
CA CYS A 844 -4.64 -0.16 20.50
C CYS A 844 -6.14 0.09 20.26
N GLN A 845 -6.83 0.44 21.35
CA GLN A 845 -8.22 0.88 21.28
C GLN A 845 -8.26 2.35 20.86
N THR A 846 -8.92 2.64 19.75
CA THR A 846 -9.19 4.03 19.35
C THR A 846 -10.43 4.54 20.08
N ILE A 847 -10.45 5.83 20.39
CA ILE A 847 -11.58 6.52 21.01
C ILE A 847 -11.97 7.72 20.15
N SER A 848 -13.24 8.10 20.24
CA SER A 848 -13.70 9.33 19.62
C SER A 848 -14.93 9.91 20.31
N MET A 849 -15.15 11.19 20.03
CA MET A 849 -16.32 11.95 20.48
C MET A 849 -16.71 12.96 19.39
N GLN A 850 -18.00 13.00 19.05
CA GLN A 850 -18.55 14.01 18.13
C GLN A 850 -19.43 14.98 18.92
N LEU A 851 -19.17 16.28 18.77
CA LEU A 851 -19.91 17.35 19.43
C LEU A 851 -20.60 18.23 18.38
N TRP A 852 -21.93 18.27 18.42
CA TRP A 852 -22.74 19.17 17.60
C TRP A 852 -23.04 20.44 18.39
N MET A 853 -22.57 21.58 17.92
CA MET A 853 -22.64 22.87 18.61
C MET A 853 -23.64 23.81 17.93
N GLU A 854 -24.44 24.53 18.73
CA GLU A 854 -25.42 25.53 18.26
C GLU A 854 -24.74 26.76 17.62
N ARG A 855 -23.50 27.06 18.03
CA ARG A 855 -22.75 28.23 17.54
C ARG A 855 -21.71 27.84 16.51
N PRO A 856 -21.45 28.71 15.52
CA PRO A 856 -20.35 28.50 14.58
C PRO A 856 -19.00 28.62 15.29
N GLU A 857 -17.98 27.98 14.72
CA GLU A 857 -16.64 27.85 15.27
C GLU A 857 -15.95 29.19 15.54
N ALA A 858 -16.24 30.22 14.75
CA ALA A 858 -15.68 31.57 14.93
C ALA A 858 -16.06 32.21 16.28
N GLN A 859 -17.14 31.74 16.92
CA GLN A 859 -17.55 32.15 18.27
C GLN A 859 -16.98 31.25 19.36
N LEU A 860 -16.38 30.11 19.01
CA LEU A 860 -15.87 29.11 19.95
C LEU A 860 -14.36 29.14 20.09
N TYR A 861 -13.63 29.46 19.02
CA TYR A 861 -12.18 29.65 19.07
C TYR A 861 -11.67 30.79 18.19
N ALA A 862 -10.49 31.31 18.54
CA ALA A 862 -9.73 32.24 17.72
C ALA A 862 -8.79 31.52 16.73
N LEU A 863 -8.49 32.22 15.64
CA LEU A 863 -7.47 31.88 14.66
C LEU A 863 -6.39 32.98 14.63
N PRO A 864 -5.13 32.65 14.28
CA PRO A 864 -4.11 33.66 14.03
C PRO A 864 -4.55 34.64 12.91
N ASP A 865 -4.35 35.93 13.13
CA ASP A 865 -4.72 37.00 12.20
C ASP A 865 -3.69 37.12 11.07
N ARG A 866 -3.73 36.20 10.11
CA ARG A 866 -2.82 36.16 8.95
C ARG A 866 -3.55 35.68 7.68
N PRO A 867 -3.27 36.26 6.49
CA PRO A 867 -3.97 35.91 5.25
C PRO A 867 -3.80 34.46 4.80
N GLU A 868 -2.67 33.83 5.13
CA GLU A 868 -2.38 32.44 4.78
C GLU A 868 -3.10 31.40 5.66
N VAL A 869 -3.79 31.86 6.71
CA VAL A 869 -4.44 30.97 7.68
C VAL A 869 -5.84 30.62 7.16
N PRO A 870 -6.17 29.33 7.03
CA PRO A 870 -7.51 28.88 6.66
C PRO A 870 -8.58 29.44 7.62
N PRO A 871 -9.82 29.65 7.17
CA PRO A 871 -10.88 30.30 7.96
C PRO A 871 -11.38 29.47 9.15
N HIS A 872 -10.83 28.26 9.36
CA HIS A 872 -11.10 27.37 10.49
C HIS A 872 -9.90 26.46 10.74
N ARG A 873 -9.92 25.73 11.88
CA ARG A 873 -8.85 24.79 12.27
C ARG A 873 -8.83 23.48 11.47
N GLY A 874 -9.91 23.17 10.74
CA GLY A 874 -10.01 22.01 9.84
C GLY A 874 -9.58 20.70 10.51
N LEU A 875 -8.59 20.00 9.95
CA LEU A 875 -7.99 18.80 10.53
C LEU A 875 -6.72 19.16 11.31
N LEU A 876 -6.60 18.70 12.54
CA LEU A 876 -5.36 18.85 13.32
C LEU A 876 -5.13 17.71 14.29
N THR A 877 -3.93 17.68 14.85
CA THR A 877 -3.57 16.79 15.96
C THR A 877 -2.69 17.50 16.98
N GLU A 878 -2.02 16.79 17.89
CA GLU A 878 -1.15 17.32 18.94
C GLU A 878 -1.86 18.11 20.04
N TYR A 879 -3.16 17.88 20.25
CA TYR A 879 -3.85 18.40 21.43
C TYR A 879 -3.72 17.46 22.64
N ALA A 880 -4.34 17.81 23.76
CA ALA A 880 -4.20 17.05 24.99
C ALA A 880 -4.64 15.57 24.83
N ALA A 881 -3.79 14.61 25.18
CA ALA A 881 -4.15 13.20 25.26
C ALA A 881 -5.30 12.98 26.30
N PRO A 882 -6.16 11.95 26.12
CA PRO A 882 -6.05 10.88 25.12
C PRO A 882 -6.75 11.17 23.78
N GLU A 883 -7.30 12.38 23.59
CA GLU A 883 -8.02 12.83 22.37
C GLU A 883 -7.24 13.96 21.66
N PRO A 884 -6.03 13.70 21.13
CA PRO A 884 -5.18 14.74 20.58
C PRO A 884 -5.64 15.27 19.21
N SER A 885 -6.43 14.49 18.47
CA SER A 885 -6.79 14.78 17.08
C SER A 885 -8.18 15.39 16.98
N PHE A 886 -8.34 16.34 16.07
CA PHE A 886 -9.57 17.10 15.86
C PHE A 886 -9.89 17.26 14.37
N GLY A 887 -11.17 17.22 14.03
CA GLY A 887 -11.69 17.61 12.72
C GLY A 887 -12.90 18.54 12.83
N ASN A 888 -12.90 19.64 12.07
CA ASN A 888 -14.10 20.41 11.76
C ASN A 888 -14.80 19.77 10.56
N LEU A 889 -15.90 19.06 10.80
CA LEU A 889 -16.67 18.37 9.74
C LEU A 889 -18.06 18.98 9.56
N SER A 890 -18.16 20.31 9.74
CA SER A 890 -19.45 21.01 9.71
C SER A 890 -20.16 20.92 8.36
N HIS A 891 -19.44 20.61 7.27
CA HIS A 891 -20.05 20.33 5.97
C HIS A 891 -20.98 19.11 6.01
N LEU A 892 -20.77 18.15 6.91
CA LEU A 892 -21.63 16.97 7.03
C LEU A 892 -23.03 17.30 7.56
N ILE A 893 -23.19 18.41 8.30
CA ILE A 893 -24.47 18.81 8.93
C ILE A 893 -25.57 18.97 7.88
N GLU A 894 -25.24 19.45 6.67
CA GLU A 894 -26.22 19.63 5.60
C GLU A 894 -26.80 18.30 5.11
N HIS A 895 -26.07 17.20 5.30
CA HIS A 895 -26.46 15.86 4.92
C HIS A 895 -27.11 15.07 6.08
N GLU A 896 -27.44 15.70 7.20
CA GLU A 896 -28.08 15.12 8.38
C GLU A 896 -29.54 15.60 8.54
N GLY A 897 -30.34 14.88 9.32
CA GLY A 897 -31.79 15.12 9.48
C GLY A 897 -32.18 16.19 10.52
N TRP A 898 -31.29 17.10 10.88
CA TRP A 898 -31.50 18.08 11.95
C TRP A 898 -32.71 18.99 11.77
N ARG A 899 -32.92 19.47 10.54
CA ARG A 899 -33.99 20.43 10.23
C ARG A 899 -35.39 19.79 10.28
N GLN A 900 -35.44 18.46 10.19
CA GLN A 900 -36.67 17.68 10.12
C GLN A 900 -37.05 17.09 11.48
N ASP A 901 -36.14 17.08 12.46
CA ASP A 901 -36.40 16.55 13.79
C ASP A 901 -37.15 17.58 14.67
N PRO A 902 -38.42 17.35 15.04
CA PRO A 902 -39.23 18.33 15.78
C PRO A 902 -38.75 18.54 17.23
N ARG A 903 -37.91 17.63 17.75
CA ARG A 903 -37.34 17.71 19.09
C ARG A 903 -36.23 18.76 19.17
N ILE A 904 -35.61 19.09 18.04
CA ILE A 904 -34.51 20.04 17.93
C ILE A 904 -35.08 21.45 17.73
N GLU A 905 -34.54 22.43 18.46
CA GLU A 905 -34.92 23.84 18.34
C GLU A 905 -34.06 24.58 17.31
N THR A 906 -32.74 24.44 17.47
CA THR A 906 -31.74 25.05 16.60
C THR A 906 -30.84 23.96 16.04
N PRO A 907 -30.79 23.76 14.71
CA PRO A 907 -29.84 22.86 14.08
C PRO A 907 -28.38 23.26 14.41
N PRO A 908 -27.43 22.31 14.42
CA PRO A 908 -26.04 22.63 14.69
C PRO A 908 -25.46 23.55 13.61
N ALA A 909 -24.55 24.43 14.04
CA ALA A 909 -23.77 25.30 13.19
C ALA A 909 -22.30 24.85 13.09
N PHE A 910 -21.85 23.97 13.99
CA PHE A 910 -20.50 23.47 14.02
C PHE A 910 -20.46 22.01 14.50
N LEU A 911 -19.67 21.18 13.82
CA LEU A 911 -19.45 19.78 14.17
C LEU A 911 -17.96 19.53 14.45
N ALA A 912 -17.67 19.24 15.71
CA ALA A 912 -16.33 18.90 16.18
C ALA A 912 -16.19 17.38 16.35
N TYR A 913 -15.23 16.79 15.66
CA TYR A 913 -14.80 15.40 15.89
C TYR A 913 -13.51 15.42 16.67
N HIS A 914 -13.47 14.73 17.81
CA HIS A 914 -12.25 14.42 18.54
C HIS A 914 -11.94 12.95 18.37
N THR A 915 -10.68 12.62 18.11
CA THR A 915 -10.22 11.22 18.10
C THR A 915 -8.86 11.04 18.76
N GLY A 916 -8.64 9.83 19.29
CA GLY A 916 -7.38 9.44 19.88
C GLY A 916 -7.32 7.97 20.22
N ALA A 917 -6.49 7.61 21.19
CA ALA A 917 -6.29 6.23 21.58
C ALA A 917 -6.15 6.05 23.09
N LEU A 918 -6.57 4.89 23.56
CA LEU A 918 -6.25 4.35 24.87
C LEU A 918 -4.99 3.46 24.76
N THR A 919 -4.64 2.79 25.86
CA THR A 919 -3.40 2.00 25.97
C THR A 919 -3.30 0.92 24.90
N SER A 920 -2.08 0.72 24.39
CA SER A 920 -1.75 -0.44 23.57
C SER A 920 -1.83 -1.75 24.38
N GLY A 921 -2.13 -2.83 23.66
CA GLY A 921 -2.25 -4.17 24.21
C GLY A 921 -2.01 -5.23 23.15
N HIS A 922 -1.67 -6.43 23.63
CA HIS A 922 -1.44 -7.60 22.82
C HIS A 922 -2.75 -8.17 22.22
N PRO A 923 -2.80 -8.62 20.95
CA PRO A 923 -4.01 -9.19 20.32
C PRO A 923 -4.61 -10.40 21.05
N LEU A 924 -3.76 -11.20 21.71
CA LEU A 924 -4.18 -12.31 22.58
C LEU A 924 -4.65 -11.89 23.99
N HIS A 925 -4.75 -10.60 24.33
CA HIS A 925 -5.29 -10.22 25.63
C HIS A 925 -6.67 -10.88 25.79
N GLY A 926 -6.81 -11.71 26.83
CA GLY A 926 -8.04 -12.43 27.08
C GLY A 926 -9.19 -11.44 27.25
N HIS A 927 -10.13 -11.46 26.30
CA HIS A 927 -11.37 -10.72 26.41
C HIS A 927 -12.36 -11.56 27.23
N PRO A 928 -13.06 -10.99 28.22
CA PRO A 928 -14.03 -11.73 29.02
C PRO A 928 -15.33 -11.88 28.24
N PHE A 929 -15.36 -12.69 27.18
CA PHE A 929 -16.53 -12.83 26.29
C PHE A 929 -17.79 -13.33 27.04
N ASP A 930 -17.61 -14.05 28.15
CA ASP A 930 -18.70 -14.49 29.04
C ASP A 930 -19.26 -13.36 29.92
N ASP A 931 -18.59 -12.22 30.00
CA ASP A 931 -19.03 -11.04 30.75
C ASP A 931 -19.80 -10.09 29.84
N HIS A 932 -21.09 -10.40 29.63
CA HIS A 932 -21.98 -9.64 28.73
C HIS A 932 -22.16 -8.17 29.12
N ASP A 933 -21.86 -7.78 30.36
CA ASP A 933 -21.92 -6.39 30.85
C ASP A 933 -20.60 -5.61 30.61
N TYR A 934 -19.54 -6.28 30.15
CA TYR A 934 -18.24 -5.67 29.86
C TYR A 934 -18.32 -4.47 28.89
N PRO A 935 -19.02 -4.57 27.74
CA PRO A 935 -19.19 -3.43 26.82
C PRO A 935 -19.76 -2.18 27.49
N ASP A 936 -20.80 -2.34 28.32
CA ASP A 936 -21.46 -1.22 28.98
C ASP A 936 -20.57 -0.56 30.03
N ARG A 937 -19.80 -1.36 30.80
CA ARG A 937 -18.83 -0.82 31.74
C ARG A 937 -17.73 -0.02 31.04
N VAL A 938 -17.21 -0.51 29.92
CA VAL A 938 -16.18 0.19 29.13
C VAL A 938 -16.74 1.48 28.51
N ARG A 939 -17.95 1.45 27.95
CA ARG A 939 -18.62 2.66 27.42
C ARG A 939 -18.88 3.70 28.50
N ALA A 940 -19.33 3.28 29.68
CA ALA A 940 -19.54 4.17 30.82
C ALA A 940 -18.22 4.76 31.34
N ASP A 941 -17.15 3.95 31.36
CA ASP A 941 -15.80 4.40 31.69
C ASP A 941 -15.30 5.46 30.71
N TRP A 942 -15.43 5.18 29.40
CA TRP A 942 -15.06 6.11 28.35
C TRP A 942 -15.81 7.43 28.48
N ARG A 943 -17.15 7.40 28.58
CA ARG A 943 -17.97 8.59 28.79
C ARG A 943 -17.48 9.44 29.97
N ARG A 944 -17.14 8.80 31.10
CA ARG A 944 -16.60 9.49 32.27
C ARG A 944 -15.23 10.13 31.99
N ARG A 945 -14.31 9.40 31.34
CA ARG A 945 -12.98 9.90 30.96
C ARG A 945 -13.10 11.05 29.96
N ALA A 946 -13.92 10.92 28.93
CA ALA A 946 -14.17 11.93 27.91
C ALA A 946 -14.72 13.23 28.52
N LYS A 947 -15.74 13.14 29.40
CA LYS A 947 -16.24 14.31 30.14
C LYS A 947 -15.13 15.00 30.93
N ASN A 948 -14.39 14.22 31.72
CA ASN A 948 -13.32 14.78 32.54
C ASN A 948 -12.28 15.46 31.65
N TRP A 949 -11.82 14.78 30.60
CA TRP A 949 -10.86 15.36 29.67
C TRP A 949 -11.39 16.65 29.04
N LEU A 950 -12.61 16.64 28.49
CA LEU A 950 -13.21 17.82 27.86
C LEU A 950 -13.32 18.97 28.87
N ARG A 951 -13.83 18.72 30.08
CA ARG A 951 -13.96 19.73 31.14
C ARG A 951 -12.62 20.37 31.53
N HIS A 952 -11.52 19.61 31.53
CA HIS A 952 -10.21 20.14 31.86
C HIS A 952 -9.54 20.89 30.70
N ASN A 953 -9.85 20.52 29.46
CA ASN A 953 -9.12 21.00 28.28
C ASN A 953 -9.92 21.94 27.37
N TYR A 954 -11.25 22.04 27.50
CA TYR A 954 -12.06 22.78 26.51
C TYR A 954 -11.69 24.26 26.42
N ARG A 955 -11.23 24.89 27.51
CA ARG A 955 -10.92 26.33 27.54
C ARG A 955 -9.68 26.72 26.74
N ASP A 956 -8.69 25.83 26.68
CA ASP A 956 -7.47 26.10 25.92
C ASP A 956 -7.68 25.83 24.42
N PHE A 957 -8.63 24.96 24.08
CA PHE A 957 -9.01 24.69 22.70
C PHE A 957 -10.04 25.69 22.17
N TYR A 958 -11.19 25.78 22.85
CA TYR A 958 -12.31 26.67 22.59
C TYR A 958 -12.17 27.96 23.42
N ASP A 959 -11.12 28.72 23.12
CA ASP A 959 -10.70 29.90 23.89
C ASP A 959 -11.68 31.09 23.88
N ARG A 960 -12.74 31.03 23.04
CA ARG A 960 -13.85 31.99 23.02
C ARG A 960 -15.14 31.45 23.64
N ALA A 961 -15.20 30.16 23.98
CA ALA A 961 -16.39 29.57 24.58
C ALA A 961 -16.62 30.04 26.03
N PRO A 962 -17.85 29.87 26.57
CA PRO A 962 -18.16 30.29 27.93
C PRO A 962 -17.21 29.69 28.99
N ALA A 963 -16.76 30.53 29.92
CA ALA A 963 -15.80 30.13 30.96
C ALA A 963 -16.38 29.17 32.01
N GLN A 964 -17.71 29.11 32.14
CA GLN A 964 -18.41 28.18 33.03
C GLN A 964 -18.76 26.90 32.26
N TRP A 965 -18.51 25.75 32.87
CA TRP A 965 -18.74 24.43 32.27
C TRP A 965 -20.18 24.22 31.82
N ASP A 966 -21.16 24.51 32.68
CA ASP A 966 -22.58 24.32 32.32
C ASP A 966 -22.98 25.20 31.14
N ALA A 967 -22.48 26.45 31.08
CA ALA A 967 -22.71 27.36 29.97
C ALA A 967 -22.02 26.91 28.66
N PHE A 968 -20.90 26.19 28.76
CA PHE A 968 -20.28 25.51 27.63
C PHE A 968 -21.14 24.34 27.15
N CYS A 969 -21.64 23.50 28.05
CA CYS A 969 -22.56 22.41 27.71
C CYS A 969 -23.87 22.91 27.08
N GLU A 970 -24.35 24.10 27.48
CA GLU A 970 -25.48 24.76 26.81
C GLU A 970 -25.19 25.15 25.36
N GLN A 971 -23.95 25.10 24.87
CA GLN A 971 -23.65 25.27 23.45
C GLN A 971 -23.87 23.99 22.63
N LEU A 972 -24.09 22.83 23.27
CA LEU A 972 -24.32 21.57 22.57
C LEU A 972 -25.78 21.44 22.15
N VAL A 973 -26.01 21.05 20.90
CA VAL A 973 -27.35 20.78 20.38
C VAL A 973 -27.88 19.53 21.06
N ALA A 974 -29.11 19.62 21.59
CA ALA A 974 -29.86 18.52 22.18
C ALA A 974 -31.38 18.84 22.08
N PRO A 975 -32.27 17.87 22.38
CA PRO A 975 -33.70 18.10 22.46
C PRO A 975 -34.08 19.26 23.39
N LYS A 976 -35.21 19.93 23.08
CA LYS A 976 -35.73 21.12 23.77
C LYS A 976 -35.91 20.99 25.28
N ASP A 977 -35.95 19.78 25.81
CA ASP A 977 -36.14 19.45 27.23
C ASP A 977 -34.82 19.11 27.96
N VAL A 978 -33.72 18.94 27.24
CA VAL A 978 -32.39 18.62 27.80
C VAL A 978 -31.61 19.91 28.08
N ARG A 979 -31.01 20.02 29.29
CA ARG A 979 -30.30 21.22 29.77
C ARG A 979 -28.97 20.88 30.45
N GLY A 980 -28.10 21.87 30.56
CA GLY A 980 -26.82 21.79 31.26
C GLY A 980 -25.94 20.64 30.77
N GLU A 981 -25.27 19.96 31.70
CA GLU A 981 -24.38 18.83 31.41
C GLU A 981 -25.10 17.67 30.70
N ASP A 982 -26.41 17.50 30.85
CA ASP A 982 -27.15 16.41 30.19
C ASP A 982 -27.14 16.52 28.66
N ARG A 983 -26.94 17.74 28.12
CA ARG A 983 -26.74 17.95 26.67
C ARG A 983 -25.49 17.24 26.15
N LEU A 984 -24.47 17.04 27.00
CA LEU A 984 -23.27 16.27 26.68
C LEU A 984 -23.61 14.80 26.42
N TRP A 985 -24.50 14.20 27.19
CA TRP A 985 -24.83 12.78 27.06
C TRP A 985 -25.72 12.45 25.88
N TRP A 986 -26.26 13.47 25.22
CA TRP A 986 -26.93 13.35 23.94
C TRP A 986 -25.94 13.35 22.75
N GLN A 987 -24.69 13.75 22.97
CA GLN A 987 -23.63 13.70 21.95
C GLN A 987 -23.16 12.25 21.71
N PHE A 988 -22.33 12.05 20.68
CA PHE A 988 -21.86 10.71 20.32
C PHE A 988 -20.46 10.44 20.86
N PHE A 989 -20.26 9.23 21.40
CA PHE A 989 -19.01 8.76 21.98
C PHE A 989 -18.77 7.33 21.49
N ASN A 990 -17.59 7.07 20.95
CA ASN A 990 -17.18 5.73 20.52
C ASN A 990 -15.89 5.30 21.22
N VAL A 991 -15.79 4.00 21.50
CA VAL A 991 -14.59 3.35 22.01
C VAL A 991 -14.42 2.03 21.28
N GLY A 992 -13.24 1.82 20.70
CA GLY A 992 -12.85 0.61 19.99
C GLY A 992 -12.81 -0.57 20.95
N LEU A 993 -13.96 -1.20 21.11
CA LEU A 993 -14.20 -2.28 22.06
C LEU A 993 -13.99 -3.63 21.39
N GLN A 994 -14.50 -3.78 20.17
CA GLN A 994 -14.52 -5.07 19.51
C GLN A 994 -13.11 -5.50 19.10
N PRO A 995 -12.78 -6.79 19.13
CA PRO A 995 -11.47 -7.26 18.66
C PRO A 995 -11.16 -6.83 17.22
N TRP A 996 -12.18 -6.66 16.38
CA TRP A 996 -12.02 -6.19 15.01
C TRP A 996 -11.91 -4.66 14.85
N ASP A 997 -12.22 -3.87 15.89
CA ASP A 997 -12.11 -2.41 15.88
C ASP A 997 -10.69 -1.92 16.20
N LEU A 998 -9.85 -2.80 16.76
CA LEU A 998 -8.53 -2.45 17.25
C LEU A 998 -7.60 -1.98 16.12
N TYR A 999 -6.88 -0.89 16.38
CA TYR A 999 -5.89 -0.34 15.46
C TYR A 999 -4.58 -1.11 15.59
N VAL A 1000 -3.90 -1.38 14.47
CA VAL A 1000 -2.68 -2.20 14.44
C VAL A 1000 -1.45 -1.31 14.41
N LEU A 1001 -0.58 -1.45 15.41
CA LEU A 1001 0.54 -0.55 15.63
C LEU A 1001 1.77 -0.86 14.73
N SER A 1002 2.66 0.11 14.62
CA SER A 1002 3.89 0.06 13.81
C SER A 1002 5.13 0.29 14.66
N GLN A 1003 5.38 -0.65 15.58
CA GLN A 1003 6.40 -0.50 16.62
C GLN A 1003 7.81 -0.91 16.17
N PRO A 1004 8.85 -0.34 16.79
CA PRO A 1004 10.24 -0.71 16.52
C PRO A 1004 10.49 -2.22 16.62
N GLY A 1005 11.17 -2.78 15.62
CA GLY A 1005 11.52 -4.20 15.55
C GLY A 1005 10.37 -5.15 15.21
N ARG A 1006 9.13 -4.66 15.12
CA ARG A 1006 7.93 -5.50 14.90
C ARG A 1006 7.42 -5.49 13.46
N ILE A 1007 7.83 -4.54 12.61
CA ILE A 1007 7.39 -4.45 11.21
C ILE A 1007 7.69 -5.74 10.42
N SER A 1008 8.85 -6.34 10.66
CA SER A 1008 9.28 -7.61 10.05
C SER A 1008 8.40 -8.83 10.40
N LEU A 1009 7.49 -8.70 11.38
CA LEU A 1009 6.55 -9.74 11.76
C LEU A 1009 5.30 -9.78 10.88
N ARG A 1010 5.02 -8.71 10.12
CA ARG A 1010 3.86 -8.61 9.25
C ARG A 1010 4.02 -9.59 8.08
N LEU A 1011 3.06 -10.50 7.93
CA LEU A 1011 3.03 -11.43 6.80
C LEU A 1011 2.57 -10.70 5.52
N GLY A 1012 3.19 -11.00 4.39
CA GLY A 1012 2.74 -10.58 3.06
C GLY A 1012 1.55 -11.39 2.53
N GLN A 1013 1.01 -10.97 1.38
CA GLN A 1013 -0.28 -11.46 0.87
C GLN A 1013 -0.26 -12.95 0.47
N SER A 1014 0.89 -13.46 0.01
CA SER A 1014 1.12 -14.88 -0.26
C SER A 1014 1.86 -15.61 0.87
N GLU A 1015 2.12 -14.94 2.00
CA GLU A 1015 2.94 -15.45 3.09
C GLU A 1015 2.12 -16.02 4.25
N SER A 1016 0.97 -16.62 3.93
CA SER A 1016 0.14 -17.33 4.91
C SER A 1016 0.76 -18.63 5.40
N TRP A 1017 1.73 -19.19 4.66
CA TRP A 1017 2.28 -20.54 4.90
C TRP A 1017 1.22 -21.65 4.92
N VAL A 1018 0.06 -21.39 4.31
CA VAL A 1018 -1.07 -22.31 4.21
C VAL A 1018 -1.58 -22.27 2.79
N ARG A 1019 -1.52 -23.40 2.08
CA ARG A 1019 -2.01 -23.50 0.70
C ARG A 1019 -3.51 -23.16 0.65
N GLY A 1020 -3.88 -22.31 -0.31
CA GLY A 1020 -5.27 -21.88 -0.51
C GLY A 1020 -5.71 -20.70 0.37
N LEU A 1021 -4.85 -20.20 1.27
CA LEU A 1021 -5.12 -19.03 2.10
C LEU A 1021 -4.24 -17.85 1.67
N PHE A 1022 -4.87 -16.72 1.36
CA PHE A 1022 -4.20 -15.44 1.06
C PHE A 1022 -4.63 -14.40 2.08
N LEU A 1023 -3.76 -13.41 2.31
CA LEU A 1023 -3.94 -12.42 3.36
C LEU A 1023 -4.11 -11.04 2.74
N CYS A 1024 -5.02 -10.25 3.31
CA CYS A 1024 -5.05 -8.81 3.07
C CYS A 1024 -5.45 -8.08 4.36
N GLY A 1025 -5.09 -6.80 4.48
CA GLY A 1025 -5.36 -6.00 5.67
C GLY A 1025 -4.26 -5.00 5.95
N ASP A 1026 -4.58 -3.97 6.72
CA ASP A 1026 -3.61 -2.96 7.17
C ASP A 1026 -2.55 -3.51 8.12
N TRP A 1027 -2.71 -4.76 8.60
CA TRP A 1027 -1.75 -5.53 9.40
C TRP A 1027 -0.76 -6.35 8.56
N THR A 1028 -1.04 -6.57 7.27
CA THR A 1028 -0.11 -7.27 6.38
C THR A 1028 1.03 -6.36 5.96
N ARG A 1029 2.12 -6.95 5.43
CA ARG A 1029 3.27 -6.18 4.95
C ARG A 1029 2.91 -5.42 3.68
N THR A 1030 3.22 -4.12 3.68
CA THR A 1030 3.06 -3.17 2.57
C THR A 1030 4.24 -2.18 2.60
N ASP A 1031 4.37 -1.25 1.66
CA ASP A 1031 5.44 -0.25 1.77
C ASP A 1031 5.10 0.83 2.81
N ILE A 1032 3.81 1.01 3.11
CA ILE A 1032 3.37 1.98 4.11
C ILE A 1032 3.55 1.43 5.52
N ASN A 1033 3.32 0.12 5.74
CA ASN A 1033 3.47 -0.57 7.03
C ASN A 1033 2.83 0.16 8.23
N ALA A 1034 1.72 0.84 7.98
CA ALA A 1034 0.95 1.58 8.99
C ALA A 1034 -0.55 1.30 8.86
N GLY A 1035 -1.29 1.43 9.96
CA GLY A 1035 -2.74 1.26 9.98
C GLY A 1035 -3.44 2.42 9.26
N CYS A 1036 -3.72 2.28 7.96
CA CYS A 1036 -4.46 3.29 7.21
C CYS A 1036 -5.17 2.70 5.98
N VAL A 1037 -6.09 3.48 5.40
CA VAL A 1037 -6.86 3.04 4.22
C VAL A 1037 -5.97 2.84 2.99
N GLU A 1038 -4.90 3.64 2.83
CA GLU A 1038 -3.92 3.44 1.76
C GLU A 1038 -3.23 2.08 1.87
N ALA A 1039 -2.70 1.73 3.05
CA ALA A 1039 -2.06 0.44 3.29
C ALA A 1039 -3.05 -0.73 3.14
N ALA A 1040 -4.27 -0.59 3.64
CA ALA A 1040 -5.32 -1.60 3.48
C ALA A 1040 -5.66 -1.83 2.01
N THR A 1041 -5.83 -0.76 1.23
CA THR A 1041 -6.14 -0.83 -0.20
C THR A 1041 -4.96 -1.44 -0.98
N GLN A 1042 -3.73 -0.99 -0.70
CA GLN A 1042 -2.52 -1.55 -1.31
C GLN A 1042 -2.41 -3.05 -1.03
N SER A 1043 -2.67 -3.49 0.20
CA SER A 1043 -2.69 -4.91 0.57
C SER A 1043 -3.74 -5.70 -0.20
N GLY A 1044 -4.95 -5.17 -0.35
CA GLY A 1044 -6.00 -5.79 -1.16
C GLY A 1044 -5.63 -5.92 -2.65
N MET A 1045 -5.02 -4.87 -3.23
CA MET A 1045 -4.51 -4.88 -4.59
C MET A 1045 -3.39 -5.92 -4.78
N LEU A 1046 -2.43 -5.98 -3.86
CA LEU A 1046 -1.35 -6.97 -3.90
C LEU A 1046 -1.90 -8.39 -3.78
N CYS A 1047 -2.91 -8.63 -2.93
CA CYS A 1047 -3.56 -9.93 -2.80
C CYS A 1047 -4.26 -10.35 -4.10
N ALA A 1048 -5.03 -9.43 -4.72
CA ALA A 1048 -5.64 -9.70 -6.03
C ALA A 1048 -4.58 -9.97 -7.10
N ARG A 1049 -3.45 -9.25 -7.07
CA ARG A 1049 -2.36 -9.40 -8.04
C ARG A 1049 -1.65 -10.74 -7.91
N VAL A 1050 -1.44 -11.24 -6.70
CA VAL A 1050 -0.88 -12.59 -6.48
C VAL A 1050 -1.76 -13.68 -7.09
N ILE A 1051 -3.08 -13.54 -6.92
CA ILE A 1051 -4.04 -14.56 -7.39
C ILE A 1051 -4.25 -14.46 -8.91
N SER A 1052 -4.33 -13.25 -9.46
CA SER A 1052 -4.85 -13.00 -10.81
C SER A 1052 -3.93 -12.20 -11.75
N ASN A 1053 -2.77 -11.76 -11.28
CA ASN A 1053 -1.89 -10.79 -11.95
C ASN A 1053 -2.52 -9.40 -12.18
N HIS A 1054 -3.68 -9.12 -11.57
CA HIS A 1054 -4.39 -7.84 -11.65
C HIS A 1054 -4.63 -7.25 -10.24
N PRO A 1055 -4.46 -5.93 -10.02
CA PRO A 1055 -4.12 -4.89 -10.99
C PRO A 1055 -2.65 -4.91 -11.40
N ARG A 1056 -2.39 -4.41 -12.61
CA ARG A 1056 -1.04 -4.31 -13.20
C ARG A 1056 -0.11 -3.39 -12.43
N TYR A 1057 -0.65 -2.23 -12.04
CA TYR A 1057 0.05 -1.21 -11.28
C TYR A 1057 -0.50 -1.17 -9.86
N VAL A 1058 0.42 -1.10 -8.89
CA VAL A 1058 0.16 -0.75 -7.50
C VAL A 1058 1.16 0.35 -7.19
N TRP A 1059 0.71 1.49 -6.68
CA TRP A 1059 1.63 2.57 -6.33
C TRP A 1059 2.47 2.17 -5.11
N HIS A 1060 3.76 2.48 -5.19
CA HIS A 1060 4.75 2.29 -4.13
C HIS A 1060 5.45 3.63 -3.88
N PRO A 1061 5.68 4.05 -2.62
CA PRO A 1061 6.38 5.30 -2.31
C PRO A 1061 7.86 5.27 -2.70
N GLY A 1062 8.49 4.09 -2.66
CA GLY A 1062 9.85 3.87 -3.17
C GLY A 1062 11.01 4.27 -2.25
N PHE A 1063 10.75 4.54 -0.97
CA PHE A 1063 11.77 4.87 0.03
C PHE A 1063 11.36 4.43 1.43
#